data_AF-A0A8J3X6L2-F1
#
_entry.id   AF-A0A8J3X6L2-F1
#
_cell.length_a   1.000
_cell.length_b   1.000
_cell.length_c   1.000
_cell.angle_alpha   90.00
_cell.angle_beta   90.00
_cell.angle_gamma   90.00
#
_symmetry.space_group_name_H-M   'P 1'
#
loop_
_entity.id
_entity.type
_entity.pdbx_description
1 polymer ?
#
loop_
_entity_poly.entity_id
_entity_poly.type
_entity_poly.pdbx_seq_one_letter_code
_entity_poly.pdbx_strand_id
1 'polypeptide(L)'
;MPDDGLIDRRSLDPADAHEALARHLAALTRRALRAVRGETDAAQLAQQVEIANKVAELVGSLVPDAAAPDELVEAAQELLGVARGRDATGLVRFPPRPVIPLTTSALLVAGRGQPEIGHELKRELASADHVDLLCAFVKWNGVRVLAEAIEEFIARGGKLRVITTTYIGATDRLALDRLAAMGAEIKVSYDTRTTRLHAKAWLFHRASGLSTAYVGSSNLSKTALSHGLEWNVRLAEAEQPHLIDTFAATFDDYWSDPAFESYDSARDAERLDRALANERGGSSDIVIDFAHVDVRPYSYQREILDELAAERQVHDRWSNLVVMATGTGKTVVAGLDYRRLRGAGEAESLLFVAHREEILRQSLMTFRQVLRDETFGELFVGGARPERWRHVFASIQSLHTRPLPSPEAFDMVIVDEFHHAEASTYRRLLSEVRPKVLLGLTATPERADGQDIKHWFGGRIAAELRLWEALERGLLAPFQYFGVHDGVDLQEVGWRRGQGYDVNQLSGVYTGNDRRVAVVLETLNRKIGDVGGMRAIGFCVGIEHARFMADRFTRAGIPSIAITASSPPAERSQALKDLRARKINTIFTVDLFNEGVDIPEIDTVLFLRPTDSATIFLQQLGRGLRLADDKPCLTVLDFVGHQHKQFRFDRKYRALTGASRTGIAREVDEGFPTLPAGCVIDLDRDVRRLVLDNVRQALSLNWKDLARELRELGDLALPQFLEETGLDLEDLYRRREGWTALRRTAGLEGEASDPRIDRQLGRAFGRMLHIDDVERLSYMLKVLDGHLPESPRERRLLAMLDAALWGGTASVAEMESRLQQLHGARGAELKALAGVLRSGIHRVAPPLDHLVPLHVHARYTKNEALAAFGVDKPAHMREGVKYVEEHKADLFFVTIDKSEDHFSPTTLYHDRAVTEELFQWESQSGLRSNTATARRYISGESTVHLMIRQTKRDEGLGAPPYIYAGPMRYVRHENEQPIRFVWRLDHPLPPAVFHYAKATAG
;
A
#
# COMPACT_ATOMS: atom_id res chain seq x y z
N MET A 1 -0.75 -47.75 -9.95
CA MET A 1 -1.73 -46.68 -9.70
C MET A 1 -1.60 -46.32 -8.22
N PRO A 2 -1.34 -45.06 -7.85
CA PRO A 2 -1.40 -44.65 -6.45
C PRO A 2 -2.84 -44.82 -5.92
N ASP A 3 -2.99 -45.01 -4.61
CA ASP A 3 -4.30 -45.02 -3.93
C ASP A 3 -5.00 -43.65 -4.15
N ASP A 4 -6.24 -43.64 -4.63
CA ASP A 4 -6.99 -42.41 -4.92
C ASP A 4 -7.19 -41.55 -3.66
N GLY A 5 -7.15 -42.15 -2.46
CA GLY A 5 -7.16 -41.40 -1.19
C GLY A 5 -5.87 -40.63 -0.89
N LEU A 6 -4.80 -40.87 -1.65
CA LEU A 6 -3.50 -40.18 -1.57
C LEU A 6 -3.27 -39.21 -2.74
N ILE A 7 -4.24 -39.05 -3.65
CA ILE A 7 -4.12 -38.18 -4.82
C ILE A 7 -4.95 -36.92 -4.59
N ASP A 8 -4.28 -35.83 -4.24
CA ASP A 8 -4.88 -34.51 -4.25
C ASP A 8 -5.03 -34.01 -5.70
N ARG A 9 -6.26 -33.70 -6.10
CA ARG A 9 -6.60 -33.25 -7.45
C ARG A 9 -7.35 -31.94 -7.36
N ARG A 10 -6.80 -30.90 -8.01
CA ARG A 10 -7.50 -29.65 -8.26
C ARG A 10 -7.92 -29.55 -9.73
N SER A 11 -9.01 -28.85 -10.00
CA SER A 11 -9.37 -28.43 -11.36
C SER A 11 -8.32 -27.46 -11.91
N LEU A 12 -8.12 -27.43 -13.22
CA LEU A 12 -7.26 -26.43 -13.87
C LEU A 12 -7.92 -25.05 -13.79
N ASP A 13 -7.18 -24.03 -13.37
CA ASP A 13 -7.63 -22.64 -13.41
C ASP A 13 -7.73 -22.17 -14.87
N PRO A 14 -8.89 -21.73 -15.37
CA PRO A 14 -9.04 -21.23 -16.74
C PRO A 14 -8.07 -20.10 -17.12
N ALA A 15 -7.62 -19.28 -16.16
CA ALA A 15 -6.68 -18.19 -16.42
C ALA A 15 -5.28 -18.70 -16.79
N ASP A 16 -4.81 -19.78 -16.15
CA ASP A 16 -3.44 -20.31 -16.29
C ASP A 16 -3.38 -21.69 -16.97
N ALA A 17 -4.53 -22.30 -17.26
CA ALA A 17 -4.63 -23.64 -17.83
C ALA A 17 -3.87 -23.77 -19.15
N HIS A 18 -3.86 -22.70 -19.96
CA HIS A 18 -3.18 -22.66 -21.25
C HIS A 18 -1.67 -22.96 -21.12
N GLU A 19 -1.01 -22.44 -20.08
CA GLU A 19 0.41 -22.66 -19.80
C GLU A 19 0.71 -24.11 -19.37
N ALA A 20 -0.09 -24.66 -18.45
CA ALA A 20 0.08 -26.04 -18.00
C ALA A 20 -0.11 -27.05 -19.16
N LEU A 21 -1.11 -26.80 -20.01
CA LEU A 21 -1.39 -27.61 -21.20
C LEU A 21 -0.29 -27.44 -22.26
N ALA A 22 0.21 -26.22 -22.47
CA ALA A 22 1.32 -25.94 -23.37
C ALA A 22 2.59 -26.70 -22.94
N ARG A 23 2.94 -26.70 -21.64
CA ARG A 23 4.08 -27.49 -21.11
C ARG A 23 3.90 -28.98 -21.33
N HIS A 24 2.69 -29.50 -21.16
CA HIS A 24 2.38 -30.90 -21.43
C HIS A 24 2.59 -31.25 -22.91
N LEU A 25 2.06 -30.44 -23.82
CA LEU A 25 2.23 -30.58 -25.27
C LEU A 25 3.71 -30.42 -25.68
N ALA A 26 4.43 -29.46 -25.12
CA ALA A 26 5.85 -29.27 -25.35
C ALA A 26 6.66 -30.50 -24.90
N ALA A 27 6.34 -31.07 -23.74
CA ALA A 27 7.00 -32.29 -23.25
C ALA A 27 6.71 -33.49 -24.16
N LEU A 28 5.47 -33.65 -24.63
CA LEU A 28 5.11 -34.68 -25.62
C LEU A 28 5.84 -34.50 -26.95
N THR A 29 5.83 -33.28 -27.49
CA THR A 29 6.47 -32.92 -28.75
C THR A 29 7.98 -33.12 -28.69
N ARG A 30 8.64 -32.69 -27.60
CA ARG A 30 10.07 -32.96 -27.36
C ARG A 30 10.38 -34.45 -27.31
N ARG A 31 9.54 -35.27 -26.65
CA ARG A 31 9.72 -36.73 -26.65
C ARG A 31 9.54 -37.32 -28.04
N ALA A 32 8.54 -36.88 -28.79
CA ALA A 32 8.28 -37.33 -30.15
C ALA A 32 9.47 -37.00 -31.07
N LEU A 33 9.95 -35.75 -31.07
CA LEU A 33 11.08 -35.31 -31.89
C LEU A 33 12.40 -36.03 -31.52
N ARG A 34 12.65 -36.30 -30.23
CA ARG A 34 13.82 -37.09 -29.79
C ARG A 34 13.74 -38.56 -30.18
N ALA A 35 12.53 -39.12 -30.30
CA ALA A 35 12.32 -40.51 -30.67
C ALA A 35 12.46 -40.76 -32.19
N VAL A 36 12.44 -39.70 -33.02
CA VAL A 36 12.67 -39.79 -34.47
C VAL A 36 14.05 -40.39 -34.74
N ARG A 37 14.11 -41.42 -35.58
CA ARG A 37 15.33 -42.05 -36.05
C ARG A 37 15.40 -41.92 -37.56
N GLY A 38 16.54 -41.45 -38.07
CA GLY A 38 16.83 -41.44 -39.51
C GLY A 38 18.05 -42.29 -39.84
N GLU A 39 18.19 -42.69 -41.10
CA GLU A 39 19.38 -43.43 -41.59
C GLU A 39 20.64 -42.54 -41.60
N THR A 40 20.46 -41.22 -41.64
CA THR A 40 21.52 -40.19 -41.51
C THR A 40 21.01 -39.04 -40.65
N ASP A 41 21.92 -38.25 -40.04
CA ASP A 41 21.56 -37.08 -39.23
C ASP A 41 20.74 -36.06 -40.02
N ALA A 42 21.02 -35.89 -41.32
CA ALA A 42 20.26 -35.01 -42.21
C ALA A 42 18.83 -35.51 -42.47
N ALA A 43 18.65 -36.83 -42.64
CA ALA A 43 17.33 -37.44 -42.80
C ALA A 43 16.51 -37.38 -41.50
N GLN A 44 17.16 -37.59 -40.35
CA GLN A 44 16.54 -37.43 -39.04
C GLN A 44 16.06 -35.99 -38.82
N LEU A 45 16.88 -35.00 -39.18
CA LEU A 45 16.56 -33.58 -39.04
C LEU A 45 15.42 -33.17 -39.98
N ALA A 46 15.42 -33.62 -41.24
CA ALA A 46 14.33 -33.35 -42.18
C ALA A 46 12.98 -33.90 -41.68
N GLN A 47 12.99 -35.11 -41.10
CA GLN A 47 11.78 -35.70 -40.52
C GLN A 47 11.31 -34.97 -39.26
N GLN A 48 12.24 -34.46 -38.43
CA GLN A 48 11.90 -33.61 -37.29
C GLN A 48 11.25 -32.29 -37.74
N VAL A 49 11.78 -31.65 -38.79
CA VAL A 49 11.19 -30.44 -39.39
C VAL A 49 9.79 -30.71 -39.93
N GLU A 50 9.58 -31.82 -40.65
CA GLU A 50 8.26 -32.19 -41.17
C GLU A 50 7.22 -32.39 -40.06
N ILE A 51 7.61 -33.05 -38.96
CA ILE A 51 6.75 -33.24 -37.79
C ILE A 51 6.41 -31.90 -37.13
N ALA A 52 7.40 -31.00 -36.99
CA ALA A 52 7.18 -29.68 -36.42
C ALA A 52 6.19 -28.85 -37.26
N ASN A 53 6.36 -28.84 -38.59
CA ASN A 53 5.46 -28.12 -39.51
C ASN A 53 4.03 -28.69 -39.48
N LYS A 54 3.87 -30.02 -39.43
CA LYS A 54 2.53 -30.64 -39.27
C LYS A 54 1.82 -30.24 -37.98
N VAL A 55 2.57 -30.09 -36.88
CA VAL A 55 2.01 -29.61 -35.62
C VAL A 55 1.60 -28.14 -35.75
N ALA A 56 2.42 -27.29 -36.37
CA ALA A 56 2.11 -25.88 -36.61
C ALA A 56 0.87 -25.72 -37.51
N GLU A 57 0.78 -26.46 -38.61
CA GLU A 57 -0.39 -26.46 -39.50
C GLU A 57 -1.67 -26.91 -38.78
N LEU A 58 -1.58 -27.95 -37.93
CA LEU A 58 -2.71 -28.40 -37.13
C LEU A 58 -3.18 -27.31 -36.16
N VAL A 59 -2.25 -26.62 -35.49
CA VAL A 59 -2.57 -25.48 -34.60
C VAL A 59 -3.27 -24.38 -35.38
N GLY A 60 -2.75 -23.97 -36.54
CA GLY A 60 -3.37 -22.96 -37.40
C GLY A 60 -4.75 -23.36 -37.93
N SER A 61 -4.99 -24.66 -38.14
CA SER A 61 -6.32 -25.17 -38.55
C SER A 61 -7.36 -25.15 -37.42
N LEU A 62 -6.94 -25.36 -36.18
CA LEU A 62 -7.81 -25.41 -35.00
C LEU A 62 -8.09 -24.01 -34.44
N VAL A 63 -7.13 -23.10 -34.57
CA VAL A 63 -7.23 -21.72 -34.12
C VAL A 63 -6.80 -20.81 -35.29
N PRO A 64 -7.75 -20.35 -36.12
CA PRO A 64 -7.47 -19.38 -37.17
C PRO A 64 -6.76 -18.16 -36.57
N ASP A 65 -5.70 -17.67 -37.23
CA ASP A 65 -4.81 -16.57 -36.78
C ASP A 65 -3.74 -16.92 -35.73
N ALA A 66 -3.64 -18.18 -35.27
CA ALA A 66 -2.59 -18.60 -34.31
C ALA A 66 -1.26 -19.03 -34.95
N ALA A 67 -1.25 -19.32 -36.26
CA ALA A 67 -0.04 -19.67 -36.99
C ALA A 67 -0.07 -19.00 -38.37
N ALA A 68 0.99 -18.25 -38.72
CA ALA A 68 1.11 -17.60 -40.02
C ALA A 68 1.94 -18.45 -41.00
N PRO A 69 1.74 -18.35 -42.33
CA PRO A 69 2.48 -19.16 -43.30
C PRO A 69 4.00 -19.00 -43.23
N ASP A 70 4.48 -17.87 -42.73
CA ASP A 70 5.89 -17.51 -42.51
C ASP A 70 6.50 -18.08 -41.21
N GLU A 71 5.71 -18.74 -40.36
CA GLU A 71 6.17 -19.42 -39.14
C GLU A 71 6.49 -20.91 -39.39
N LEU A 72 6.27 -21.41 -40.61
CA LEU A 72 6.67 -22.76 -41.01
C LEU A 72 8.19 -22.84 -41.18
N VAL A 73 8.78 -23.94 -40.72
CA VAL A 73 10.23 -24.17 -40.86
C VAL A 73 10.53 -24.55 -42.31
N GLU A 74 11.01 -23.59 -43.10
CA GLU A 74 11.30 -23.76 -44.53
C GLU A 74 12.60 -24.56 -44.80
N ALA A 75 13.55 -24.57 -43.85
CA ALA A 75 14.82 -25.27 -43.98
C ALA A 75 15.37 -25.75 -42.63
N ALA A 76 16.24 -26.76 -42.64
CA ALA A 76 17.00 -27.24 -41.49
C ALA A 76 18.14 -26.28 -41.08
N GLN A 77 17.87 -24.98 -41.07
CA GLN A 77 18.84 -23.91 -40.85
C GLN A 77 18.31 -22.96 -39.77
N GLU A 78 19.19 -22.55 -38.85
CA GLU A 78 18.88 -21.59 -37.81
C GLU A 78 19.33 -20.18 -38.27
N LEU A 79 18.46 -19.18 -38.16
CA LEU A 79 18.84 -17.79 -38.43
C LEU A 79 19.69 -17.25 -37.28
N LEU A 80 21.01 -17.28 -37.44
CA LEU A 80 21.96 -16.91 -36.38
C LEU A 80 22.24 -15.40 -36.27
N GLY A 81 21.82 -14.61 -37.26
CA GLY A 81 21.97 -13.16 -37.23
C GLY A 81 21.80 -12.50 -38.60
N VAL A 82 21.38 -11.23 -38.58
CA VAL A 82 21.25 -10.37 -39.76
C VAL A 82 22.26 -9.24 -39.63
N ALA A 83 23.11 -9.06 -40.63
CA ALA A 83 24.08 -7.97 -40.63
C ALA A 83 23.37 -6.64 -40.97
N ARG A 84 23.73 -5.56 -40.26
CA ARG A 84 23.17 -4.22 -40.51
C ARG A 84 23.55 -3.63 -41.88
N GLY A 85 24.64 -4.11 -42.47
CA GLY A 85 25.15 -3.63 -43.75
C GLY A 85 26.56 -4.13 -44.03
N ARG A 86 27.17 -3.59 -45.10
CA ARG A 86 28.59 -3.78 -45.41
C ARG A 86 29.38 -2.59 -44.86
N ASP A 87 30.57 -2.84 -44.34
CA ASP A 87 31.47 -1.76 -43.93
C ASP A 87 32.04 -1.00 -45.14
N ALA A 88 32.83 0.05 -44.88
CA ALA A 88 33.45 0.88 -45.92
C ALA A 88 34.40 0.08 -46.86
N THR A 89 34.79 -1.14 -46.49
CA THR A 89 35.61 -2.05 -47.31
C THR A 89 34.77 -3.10 -48.06
N GLY A 90 33.45 -3.11 -47.86
CA GLY A 90 32.52 -4.06 -48.49
C GLY A 90 32.35 -5.39 -47.74
N LEU A 91 33.00 -5.55 -46.58
CA LEU A 91 32.92 -6.75 -45.75
C LEU A 91 31.64 -6.74 -44.89
N VAL A 92 31.05 -7.92 -44.70
CA VAL A 92 29.88 -8.12 -43.84
C VAL A 92 30.38 -8.61 -42.49
N ARG A 93 30.15 -7.82 -41.43
CA ARG A 93 30.54 -8.18 -40.07
C ARG A 93 29.28 -8.46 -39.25
N PHE A 94 29.19 -9.67 -38.71
CA PHE A 94 28.13 -10.07 -37.80
C PHE A 94 28.53 -9.74 -36.35
N PRO A 95 27.57 -9.37 -35.48
CA PRO A 95 27.86 -9.16 -34.08
C PRO A 95 28.36 -10.46 -33.43
N PRO A 96 29.36 -10.40 -32.54
CA PRO A 96 29.79 -11.58 -31.79
C PRO A 96 28.64 -12.13 -30.94
N ARG A 97 28.41 -13.44 -31.02
CA ARG A 97 27.32 -14.12 -30.29
C ARG A 97 27.75 -14.48 -28.86
N PRO A 98 26.86 -14.36 -27.86
CA PRO A 98 27.09 -14.91 -26.51
C PRO A 98 27.46 -16.40 -26.57
N VAL A 99 28.26 -16.89 -25.62
CA VAL A 99 28.59 -18.33 -25.56
C VAL A 99 27.34 -19.13 -25.23
N ILE A 100 26.47 -18.56 -24.38
CA ILE A 100 25.17 -19.14 -24.06
C ILE A 100 24.15 -18.68 -25.13
N PRO A 101 23.42 -19.59 -25.81
CA PRO A 101 22.43 -19.19 -26.81
C PRO A 101 21.39 -18.20 -26.29
N LEU A 102 20.94 -17.27 -27.15
CA LEU A 102 19.95 -16.25 -26.77
C LEU A 102 18.62 -16.85 -26.28
N THR A 103 18.32 -18.07 -26.71
CA THR A 103 17.10 -18.81 -26.37
C THR A 103 17.22 -19.66 -25.10
N THR A 104 18.36 -19.65 -24.40
CA THR A 104 18.61 -20.62 -23.30
C THR A 104 19.02 -19.94 -21.99
N SER A 105 18.32 -20.27 -20.91
CA SER A 105 18.66 -19.83 -19.55
C SER A 105 19.83 -20.66 -18.99
N ALA A 106 20.66 -20.05 -18.14
CA ALA A 106 21.84 -20.73 -17.59
C ALA A 106 22.22 -20.18 -16.20
N LEU A 107 22.82 -21.04 -15.37
CA LEU A 107 23.48 -20.62 -14.14
C LEU A 107 24.98 -20.41 -14.41
N LEU A 108 25.45 -19.19 -14.20
CA LEU A 108 26.86 -18.83 -14.28
C LEU A 108 27.45 -18.79 -12.88
N VAL A 109 28.40 -19.70 -12.63
CA VAL A 109 29.21 -19.75 -11.41
C VAL A 109 30.68 -19.66 -11.79
N ALA A 110 31.49 -19.03 -10.95
CA ALA A 110 32.92 -18.96 -11.16
C ALA A 110 33.55 -20.37 -11.07
N GLY A 111 34.09 -20.86 -12.19
CA GLY A 111 34.70 -22.18 -12.30
C GLY A 111 35.58 -22.34 -13.54
N ARG A 112 36.55 -23.27 -13.50
CA ARG A 112 37.40 -23.56 -14.66
C ARG A 112 36.55 -24.10 -15.82
N GLY A 113 36.59 -23.43 -16.97
CA GLY A 113 35.85 -23.80 -18.18
C GLY A 113 34.42 -23.25 -18.24
N GLN A 114 33.97 -22.47 -17.25
CA GLN A 114 32.69 -21.75 -17.30
C GLN A 114 32.87 -20.36 -17.95
N PRO A 115 31.87 -19.84 -18.68
CA PRO A 115 31.94 -18.49 -19.25
C PRO A 115 32.04 -17.42 -18.14
N GLU A 116 33.00 -16.52 -18.26
CA GLU A 116 33.08 -15.34 -17.37
C GLU A 116 31.97 -14.35 -17.71
N ILE A 117 31.25 -13.86 -16.70
CA ILE A 117 30.13 -12.94 -16.90
C ILE A 117 30.56 -11.67 -17.65
N GLY A 118 31.73 -11.10 -17.34
CA GLY A 118 32.23 -9.93 -18.05
C GLY A 118 32.42 -10.16 -19.56
N HIS A 119 32.78 -11.38 -19.98
CA HIS A 119 32.89 -11.74 -21.40
C HIS A 119 31.52 -11.93 -22.04
N GLU A 120 30.56 -12.52 -21.33
CA GLU A 120 29.20 -12.68 -21.82
C GLU A 120 28.50 -11.33 -21.97
N LEU A 121 28.60 -10.43 -20.99
CA LEU A 121 27.98 -9.09 -21.05
C LEU A 121 28.48 -8.30 -22.27
N LYS A 122 29.75 -8.42 -22.67
CA LYS A 122 30.27 -7.78 -23.91
C LYS A 122 29.57 -8.30 -25.17
N ARG A 123 29.29 -9.59 -25.22
CA ARG A 123 28.64 -10.23 -26.37
C ARG A 123 27.13 -9.93 -26.40
N GLU A 124 26.50 -9.86 -25.22
CA GLU A 124 25.12 -9.41 -25.08
C GLU A 124 24.97 -7.95 -25.53
N LEU A 125 25.88 -7.08 -25.09
CA LEU A 125 26.01 -5.69 -25.55
C LEU A 125 26.25 -5.55 -27.04
N ALA A 126 26.69 -6.59 -27.77
CA ALA A 126 26.92 -6.50 -29.22
C ALA A 126 25.64 -6.68 -30.05
N SER A 127 24.60 -7.28 -29.48
CA SER A 127 23.33 -7.57 -30.16
C SER A 127 22.11 -6.90 -29.54
N ALA A 128 22.23 -6.29 -28.36
CA ALA A 128 21.14 -5.56 -27.72
C ALA A 128 20.78 -4.25 -28.46
N ASP A 129 19.51 -3.86 -28.35
CA ASP A 129 18.98 -2.58 -28.85
C ASP A 129 18.85 -1.56 -27.71
N HIS A 130 18.50 -2.04 -26.51
CA HIS A 130 18.35 -1.25 -25.29
C HIS A 130 18.83 -2.05 -24.08
N VAL A 131 19.44 -1.40 -23.09
CA VAL A 131 20.02 -2.05 -21.91
C VAL A 131 19.65 -1.32 -20.63
N ASP A 132 19.15 -2.09 -19.67
CA ASP A 132 18.82 -1.65 -18.32
C ASP A 132 19.77 -2.29 -17.31
N LEU A 133 20.50 -1.46 -16.57
CA LEU A 133 21.45 -1.87 -15.53
C LEU A 133 20.94 -1.42 -14.16
N LEU A 134 20.65 -2.39 -13.30
CA LEU A 134 20.34 -2.16 -11.89
C LEU A 134 21.52 -2.64 -11.05
N CYS A 135 22.22 -1.73 -10.37
CA CYS A 135 23.44 -2.11 -9.66
C CYS A 135 23.60 -1.36 -8.34
N ALA A 136 23.70 -2.11 -7.24
CA ALA A 136 23.88 -1.57 -5.89
C ALA A 136 25.11 -0.66 -5.77
N PHE A 137 26.23 -1.00 -6.43
CA PHE A 137 27.35 -0.08 -6.58
C PHE A 137 28.10 -0.23 -7.90
N VAL A 138 28.62 0.88 -8.41
CA VAL A 138 29.35 0.95 -9.68
C VAL A 138 30.80 1.36 -9.41
N LYS A 139 31.76 0.51 -9.79
CA LYS A 139 33.20 0.76 -9.64
C LYS A 139 33.85 1.12 -10.96
N TRP A 140 34.81 2.05 -10.93
CA TRP A 140 35.54 2.45 -12.14
C TRP A 140 36.28 1.28 -12.78
N ASN A 141 36.86 0.41 -11.95
CA ASN A 141 37.57 -0.77 -12.43
C ASN A 141 36.65 -1.77 -13.16
N GLY A 142 35.35 -1.79 -12.88
CA GLY A 142 34.35 -2.61 -13.55
C GLY A 142 33.90 -1.97 -14.86
N VAL A 143 33.57 -0.67 -14.84
CA VAL A 143 33.23 0.09 -16.06
C VAL A 143 34.33 -0.05 -17.12
N ARG A 144 35.61 0.05 -16.72
CA ARG A 144 36.74 -0.09 -17.63
C ARG A 144 36.82 -1.46 -18.33
N VAL A 145 36.27 -2.53 -17.74
CA VAL A 145 36.23 -3.85 -18.38
C VAL A 145 35.27 -3.84 -19.58
N LEU A 146 34.17 -3.10 -19.49
CA LEU A 146 33.08 -3.06 -20.47
C LEU A 146 33.08 -1.80 -21.36
N ALA A 147 33.93 -0.81 -21.08
CA ALA A 147 33.92 0.52 -21.70
C ALA A 147 33.82 0.50 -23.22
N GLU A 148 34.71 -0.23 -23.90
CA GLU A 148 34.72 -0.35 -25.38
C GLU A 148 33.39 -0.91 -25.92
N ALA A 149 32.84 -1.95 -25.29
CA ALA A 149 31.57 -2.54 -25.71
C ALA A 149 30.38 -1.61 -25.45
N ILE A 150 30.41 -0.81 -24.38
CA ILE A 150 29.39 0.21 -24.07
C ILE A 150 29.47 1.35 -25.08
N GLU A 151 30.67 1.83 -25.39
CA GLU A 151 30.89 2.88 -26.41
C GLU A 151 30.40 2.43 -27.78
N GLU A 152 30.74 1.21 -28.21
CA GLU A 152 30.24 0.64 -29.46
C GLU A 152 28.71 0.47 -29.46
N PHE A 153 28.13 0.07 -28.33
CA PHE A 153 26.67 -0.08 -28.16
C PHE A 153 25.95 1.26 -28.29
N ILE A 154 26.44 2.32 -27.63
CA ILE A 154 25.81 3.64 -27.70
C ILE A 154 26.06 4.28 -29.08
N ALA A 155 27.26 4.15 -29.64
CA ALA A 155 27.59 4.69 -30.96
C ALA A 155 26.70 4.13 -32.08
N ARG A 156 26.22 2.90 -31.95
CA ARG A 156 25.27 2.28 -32.91
C ARG A 156 23.80 2.59 -32.63
N GLY A 157 23.51 3.54 -31.75
CA GLY A 157 22.18 4.02 -31.39
C GLY A 157 21.52 3.31 -30.20
N GLY A 158 22.26 2.45 -29.50
CA GLY A 158 21.77 1.76 -28.30
C GLY A 158 21.57 2.72 -27.13
N LYS A 159 20.59 2.42 -26.27
CA LYS A 159 20.30 3.20 -25.06
C LYS A 159 20.68 2.41 -23.81
N LEU A 160 21.41 3.05 -22.89
CA LEU A 160 21.82 2.47 -21.61
C LEU A 160 21.19 3.26 -20.47
N ARG A 161 20.32 2.63 -19.68
CA ARG A 161 19.77 3.18 -18.43
C ARG A 161 20.45 2.51 -17.24
N VAL A 162 20.90 3.31 -16.27
CA VAL A 162 21.62 2.84 -15.08
C VAL A 162 20.94 3.34 -13.82
N ILE A 163 20.53 2.43 -12.94
CA ILE A 163 20.05 2.75 -11.59
C ILE A 163 21.10 2.31 -10.57
N THR A 164 21.47 3.21 -9.66
CA THR A 164 22.37 2.90 -8.55
C THR A 164 22.01 3.66 -7.27
N THR A 165 22.75 3.42 -6.19
CA THR A 165 22.52 4.04 -4.87
C THR A 165 23.83 4.45 -4.20
N THR A 166 23.71 5.35 -3.21
CA THR A 166 24.79 5.76 -2.31
C THR A 166 24.88 4.91 -1.04
N TYR A 167 23.93 4.00 -0.80
CA TYR A 167 23.64 3.23 0.43
C TYR A 167 24.82 2.49 1.14
N ILE A 168 26.01 2.36 0.56
CA ILE A 168 27.18 1.73 1.24
C ILE A 168 28.44 2.60 1.06
N GLY A 169 28.28 3.78 0.49
CA GLY A 169 29.38 4.58 -0.02
C GLY A 169 30.22 3.86 -1.08
N ALA A 170 29.81 2.73 -1.62
CA ALA A 170 30.68 1.88 -2.43
C ALA A 170 30.79 2.31 -3.90
N THR A 171 29.94 3.19 -4.42
CA THR A 171 30.04 3.67 -5.81
C THR A 171 31.22 4.63 -6.00
N ASP A 172 31.89 4.57 -7.15
CA ASP A 172 32.95 5.51 -7.52
C ASP A 172 32.36 6.60 -8.43
N ARG A 173 32.48 7.89 -8.05
CA ARG A 173 32.01 9.02 -8.88
C ARG A 173 32.56 8.98 -10.31
N LEU A 174 33.87 8.73 -10.45
CA LEU A 174 34.52 8.62 -11.76
C LEU A 174 33.85 7.58 -12.68
N ALA A 175 33.26 6.53 -12.12
CA ALA A 175 32.56 5.52 -12.91
C ALA A 175 31.25 6.06 -13.49
N LEU A 176 30.48 6.82 -12.70
CA LEU A 176 29.23 7.43 -13.16
C LEU A 176 29.51 8.58 -14.15
N ASP A 177 30.49 9.44 -13.85
CA ASP A 177 30.92 10.52 -14.76
C ASP A 177 31.27 9.96 -16.15
N ARG A 178 31.96 8.82 -16.20
CA ARG A 178 32.37 8.18 -17.45
C ARG A 178 31.21 7.54 -18.20
N LEU A 179 30.30 6.86 -17.51
CA LEU A 179 29.10 6.32 -18.14
C LEU A 179 28.20 7.44 -18.70
N ALA A 180 28.02 8.53 -17.95
CA ALA A 180 27.26 9.69 -18.41
C ALA A 180 27.92 10.33 -19.65
N ALA A 181 29.24 10.48 -19.64
CA ALA A 181 29.99 11.01 -20.79
C ALA A 181 29.90 10.11 -22.04
N MET A 182 29.72 8.80 -21.89
CA MET A 182 29.47 7.88 -23.00
C MET A 182 28.04 7.99 -23.55
N GLY A 183 27.13 8.67 -22.85
CA GLY A 183 25.71 8.82 -23.24
C GLY A 183 24.74 7.95 -22.46
N ALA A 184 25.15 7.34 -21.34
CA ALA A 184 24.23 6.59 -20.48
C ALA A 184 23.32 7.53 -19.67
N GLU A 185 22.06 7.16 -19.54
CA GLU A 185 21.11 7.80 -18.64
C GLU A 185 21.28 7.18 -17.24
N ILE A 186 21.53 8.00 -16.22
CA ILE A 186 21.84 7.52 -14.87
C ILE A 186 20.86 8.10 -13.87
N LYS A 187 20.31 7.25 -13.00
CA LYS A 187 19.56 7.65 -11.81
C LYS A 187 20.20 7.12 -10.54
N VAL A 188 20.29 7.98 -9.52
CA VAL A 188 20.94 7.69 -8.24
C VAL A 188 19.95 7.92 -7.11
N SER A 189 19.81 6.93 -6.23
CA SER A 189 19.16 7.12 -4.94
C SER A 189 20.14 7.64 -3.89
N TYR A 190 19.79 8.80 -3.31
CA TYR A 190 20.50 9.42 -2.19
C TYR A 190 19.83 9.14 -0.84
N ASP A 191 18.66 8.50 -0.83
CA ASP A 191 17.95 8.11 0.39
C ASP A 191 18.48 6.78 0.92
N THR A 192 19.30 6.84 1.97
CA THR A 192 19.91 5.66 2.58
C THR A 192 19.04 5.03 3.69
N ARG A 193 17.91 5.66 4.05
CA ARG A 193 17.05 5.23 5.17
C ARG A 193 15.84 4.43 4.73
N THR A 194 15.21 4.81 3.61
CA THR A 194 13.96 4.16 3.15
C THR A 194 14.20 3.17 2.00
N THR A 195 15.13 3.47 1.09
CA THR A 195 15.28 2.73 -0.18
C THR A 195 16.59 1.94 -0.23
N ARG A 196 16.57 0.71 0.29
CA ARG A 196 17.77 -0.17 0.33
C ARG A 196 17.95 -0.98 -0.95
N LEU A 197 18.37 -0.35 -2.03
CA LEU A 197 18.64 -1.04 -3.29
C LEU A 197 19.90 -1.92 -3.21
N HIS A 198 19.71 -3.24 -3.19
CA HIS A 198 20.78 -4.25 -3.27
C HIS A 198 20.66 -5.19 -4.47
N ALA A 199 19.83 -4.88 -5.45
CA ALA A 199 19.76 -5.70 -6.66
C ALA A 199 21.03 -5.51 -7.51
N LYS A 200 21.44 -6.58 -8.21
CA LYS A 200 22.45 -6.53 -9.26
C LYS A 200 21.94 -7.31 -10.45
N ALA A 201 21.64 -6.59 -11.52
CA ALA A 201 21.09 -7.20 -12.70
C ALA A 201 21.25 -6.37 -13.96
N TRP A 202 21.26 -7.07 -15.08
CA TRP A 202 21.29 -6.54 -16.43
C TRP A 202 20.11 -7.07 -17.20
N LEU A 203 19.41 -6.23 -17.94
CA LEU A 203 18.41 -6.64 -18.92
C LEU A 203 18.78 -6.08 -20.29
N PHE A 204 18.91 -6.99 -21.26
CA PHE A 204 19.25 -6.71 -22.65
C PHE A 204 18.01 -6.91 -23.51
N HIS A 205 17.41 -5.80 -23.93
CA HIS A 205 16.21 -5.79 -24.75
C HIS A 205 16.56 -5.92 -26.24
N ARG A 206 15.77 -6.73 -26.96
CA ARG A 206 15.90 -6.93 -28.39
C ARG A 206 14.54 -6.88 -29.07
N ALA A 207 14.44 -6.10 -30.15
CA ALA A 207 13.23 -6.02 -30.95
C ALA A 207 12.83 -7.37 -31.59
N SER A 208 13.75 -8.35 -31.61
CA SER A 208 13.49 -9.71 -32.11
C SER A 208 12.73 -10.62 -31.15
N GLY A 209 12.40 -10.18 -29.92
CA GLY A 209 11.78 -11.04 -28.89
C GLY A 209 12.73 -12.08 -28.28
N LEU A 210 14.04 -11.82 -28.34
CA LEU A 210 15.10 -12.67 -27.76
C LEU A 210 15.88 -11.92 -26.67
N SER A 211 15.15 -11.21 -25.83
CA SER A 211 15.70 -10.44 -24.71
C SER A 211 16.26 -11.38 -23.64
N THR A 212 17.27 -10.91 -22.94
CA THR A 212 18.02 -11.73 -21.98
C THR A 212 18.29 -10.92 -20.72
N ALA A 213 18.20 -11.55 -19.56
CA ALA A 213 18.51 -10.90 -18.28
C ALA A 213 19.57 -11.68 -17.52
N TYR A 214 20.40 -10.98 -16.74
CA TYR A 214 21.31 -11.56 -15.78
C TYR A 214 20.94 -11.03 -14.40
N VAL A 215 20.61 -11.91 -13.46
CA VAL A 215 20.30 -11.57 -12.07
C VAL A 215 21.23 -12.33 -11.14
N GLY A 216 21.88 -11.65 -10.21
CA GLY A 216 22.82 -12.32 -9.31
C GLY A 216 23.51 -11.42 -8.30
N SER A 217 24.68 -11.89 -7.85
CA SER A 217 25.50 -11.19 -6.87
C SER A 217 26.53 -10.21 -7.49
N SER A 218 26.66 -10.21 -8.82
CA SER A 218 27.72 -9.46 -9.51
C SER A 218 27.41 -7.97 -9.68
N ASN A 219 28.10 -7.12 -8.91
CA ASN A 219 28.12 -5.67 -9.17
C ASN A 219 29.01 -5.32 -10.37
N LEU A 220 28.90 -4.09 -10.88
CA LEU A 220 29.79 -3.55 -11.91
C LEU A 220 31.17 -3.21 -11.32
N SER A 221 31.96 -4.25 -11.06
CA SER A 221 33.32 -4.18 -10.53
C SER A 221 34.22 -5.23 -11.20
N LYS A 222 35.53 -4.99 -11.27
CA LYS A 222 36.46 -5.94 -11.90
C LYS A 222 36.38 -7.33 -11.26
N THR A 223 36.36 -7.40 -9.93
CA THR A 223 36.35 -8.67 -9.20
C THR A 223 35.10 -9.48 -9.53
N ALA A 224 33.92 -8.88 -9.44
CA ALA A 224 32.65 -9.55 -9.74
C ALA A 224 32.55 -10.00 -11.22
N LEU A 225 33.14 -9.25 -12.15
CA LEU A 225 33.08 -9.57 -13.58
C LEU A 225 34.04 -10.66 -14.06
N SER A 226 35.13 -10.95 -13.32
CA SER A 226 36.18 -11.86 -13.80
C SER A 226 36.61 -12.98 -12.84
N HIS A 227 36.72 -12.72 -11.52
CA HIS A 227 37.37 -13.66 -10.58
C HIS A 227 36.63 -13.87 -9.25
N GLY A 228 35.50 -13.20 -9.03
CA GLY A 228 34.69 -13.33 -7.82
C GLY A 228 33.92 -14.64 -7.79
N LEU A 229 33.68 -15.19 -6.60
CA LEU A 229 32.76 -16.32 -6.39
C LEU A 229 31.32 -15.81 -6.48
N GLU A 230 30.89 -15.48 -7.69
CA GLU A 230 29.56 -14.92 -7.95
C GLU A 230 28.62 -16.00 -8.51
N TRP A 231 27.33 -15.87 -8.18
CA TRP A 231 26.27 -16.67 -8.75
C TRP A 231 25.38 -15.73 -9.56
N ASN A 232 25.21 -16.02 -10.85
CA ASN A 232 24.32 -15.27 -11.72
C ASN A 232 23.44 -16.22 -12.50
N VAL A 233 22.15 -15.95 -12.50
CA VAL A 233 21.19 -16.64 -13.36
C VAL A 233 20.99 -15.77 -14.61
N ARG A 234 21.26 -16.36 -15.76
CA ARG A 234 20.86 -15.83 -17.05
C ARG A 234 19.47 -16.35 -17.41
N LEU A 235 18.56 -15.46 -17.73
CA LEU A 235 17.21 -15.74 -18.18
C LEU A 235 17.08 -15.40 -19.67
N ALA A 236 16.39 -16.25 -20.41
CA ALA A 236 16.08 -16.04 -21.82
C ALA A 236 14.56 -15.87 -22.02
N GLU A 237 14.16 -14.84 -22.76
CA GLU A 237 12.76 -14.56 -23.09
C GLU A 237 12.08 -15.75 -23.79
N ALA A 238 12.80 -16.46 -24.65
CA ALA A 238 12.28 -17.64 -25.36
C ALA A 238 11.89 -18.81 -24.43
N GLU A 239 12.43 -18.88 -23.21
CA GLU A 239 12.09 -19.93 -22.24
C GLU A 239 11.18 -19.44 -21.12
N GLN A 240 11.39 -18.20 -20.67
CA GLN A 240 10.74 -17.63 -19.49
C GLN A 240 10.30 -16.18 -19.78
N PRO A 241 9.39 -15.95 -20.73
CA PRO A 241 9.01 -14.59 -21.16
C PRO A 241 8.43 -13.78 -19.98
N HIS A 242 7.60 -14.41 -19.15
CA HIS A 242 7.02 -13.79 -17.96
C HIS A 242 8.05 -13.26 -16.96
N LEU A 243 9.23 -13.90 -16.82
CA LEU A 243 10.29 -13.42 -15.92
C LEU A 243 11.00 -12.20 -16.48
N ILE A 244 11.19 -12.14 -17.80
CA ILE A 244 11.75 -10.97 -18.48
C ILE A 244 10.79 -9.79 -18.37
N ASP A 245 9.49 -10.01 -18.59
CA ASP A 245 8.46 -8.99 -18.40
C ASP A 245 8.41 -8.48 -16.96
N THR A 246 8.45 -9.39 -15.97
CA THR A 246 8.49 -9.03 -14.55
C THR A 246 9.71 -8.14 -14.25
N PHE A 247 10.88 -8.53 -14.77
CA PHE A 247 12.10 -7.76 -14.58
C PHE A 247 11.98 -6.37 -15.20
N ALA A 248 11.54 -6.28 -16.46
CA ALA A 248 11.39 -5.01 -17.17
C ALA A 248 10.42 -4.08 -16.43
N ALA A 249 9.30 -4.63 -15.95
CA ALA A 249 8.31 -3.90 -15.17
C ALA A 249 8.89 -3.37 -13.86
N THR A 250 9.60 -4.22 -13.09
CA THR A 250 10.24 -3.81 -11.84
C THR A 250 11.34 -2.74 -12.07
N PHE A 251 12.11 -2.87 -13.15
CA PHE A 251 13.11 -1.86 -13.50
C PHE A 251 12.47 -0.50 -13.81
N ASP A 252 11.40 -0.49 -14.63
CA ASP A 252 10.69 0.75 -14.97
C ASP A 252 10.03 1.43 -13.76
N ASP A 253 9.58 0.63 -12.78
CA ASP A 253 9.06 1.15 -11.52
C ASP A 253 10.15 1.88 -10.74
N TYR A 254 11.33 1.28 -10.57
CA TYR A 254 12.46 1.96 -9.93
C TYR A 254 12.94 3.16 -10.76
N TRP A 255 12.92 3.04 -12.09
CA TRP A 255 13.29 4.13 -12.98
C TRP A 255 12.34 5.32 -12.84
N SER A 256 11.06 5.09 -12.55
CA SER A 256 10.05 6.14 -12.44
C SER A 256 9.85 6.64 -11.02
N ASP A 257 10.40 5.95 -10.02
CA ASP A 257 10.29 6.32 -8.62
C ASP A 257 11.06 7.63 -8.32
N PRO A 258 10.41 8.64 -7.70
CA PRO A 258 11.04 9.91 -7.34
C PRO A 258 12.27 9.78 -6.42
N ALA A 259 12.42 8.67 -5.69
CA ALA A 259 13.59 8.39 -4.86
C ALA A 259 14.88 8.21 -5.68
N PHE A 260 14.75 7.93 -6.99
CA PHE A 260 15.87 7.82 -7.91
C PHE A 260 15.96 9.06 -8.80
N GLU A 261 16.90 9.95 -8.47
CA GLU A 261 17.08 11.23 -9.13
C GLU A 261 18.01 11.12 -10.33
N SER A 262 17.73 11.88 -11.40
CA SER A 262 18.61 11.90 -12.59
C SER A 262 19.95 12.53 -12.24
N TYR A 263 21.04 11.85 -12.59
CA TYR A 263 22.40 12.29 -12.31
C TYR A 263 23.00 13.04 -13.48
N ASP A 264 23.43 14.28 -13.24
CA ASP A 264 24.23 15.07 -14.16
C ASP A 264 25.58 15.40 -13.49
N SER A 265 26.68 14.94 -14.10
CA SER A 265 28.03 15.17 -13.59
C SER A 265 28.37 16.64 -13.36
N ALA A 266 27.82 17.57 -14.15
CA ALA A 266 28.08 19.00 -14.01
C ALA A 266 27.33 19.64 -12.83
N ARG A 267 26.19 19.05 -12.42
CA ARG A 267 25.33 19.57 -11.35
C ARG A 267 25.51 18.83 -10.03
N ASP A 268 25.67 17.51 -10.07
CA ASP A 268 25.46 16.63 -8.93
C ASP A 268 26.75 16.03 -8.35
N ALA A 269 27.92 16.27 -8.97
CA ALA A 269 29.19 15.68 -8.55
C ALA A 269 29.53 15.91 -7.07
N GLU A 270 29.42 17.15 -6.57
CA GLU A 270 29.71 17.47 -5.16
C GLU A 270 28.67 16.88 -4.19
N ARG A 271 27.41 16.80 -4.61
CA ARG A 271 26.35 16.17 -3.83
C ARG A 271 26.62 14.66 -3.68
N LEU A 272 27.02 14.01 -4.77
CA LEU A 272 27.38 12.60 -4.77
C LEU A 272 28.59 12.31 -3.89
N ASP A 273 29.66 13.10 -3.99
CA ASP A 273 30.86 12.92 -3.16
C ASP A 273 30.52 13.05 -1.65
N ARG A 274 29.70 14.03 -1.27
CA ARG A 274 29.22 14.18 0.13
C ARG A 274 28.40 13.00 0.60
N ALA A 275 27.42 12.55 -0.19
CA ALA A 275 26.58 11.40 0.15
C ALA A 275 27.40 10.12 0.32
N LEU A 276 28.35 9.85 -0.59
CA LEU A 276 29.23 8.69 -0.50
C LEU A 276 30.20 8.76 0.68
N ALA A 277 30.68 9.96 1.03
CA ALA A 277 31.59 10.16 2.16
C ALA A 277 30.91 9.92 3.51
N ASN A 278 29.66 10.40 3.67
CA ASN A 278 28.86 10.18 4.88
C ASN A 278 28.70 8.68 5.19
N GLU A 279 28.48 7.86 4.17
CA GLU A 279 28.33 6.40 4.33
C GLU A 279 29.68 5.68 4.56
N ARG A 280 30.81 6.28 4.18
CA ARG A 280 32.16 5.71 4.40
C ARG A 280 32.76 6.02 5.77
N GLY A 281 32.21 6.99 6.51
CA GLY A 281 32.78 7.50 7.76
C GLY A 281 31.72 7.88 8.79
N GLY A 282 31.43 6.98 9.72
CA GLY A 282 30.63 7.29 10.91
C GLY A 282 31.36 8.23 11.86
N SER A 283 30.67 9.30 12.26
CA SER A 283 31.08 10.40 13.16
C SER A 283 31.93 11.51 12.52
N SER A 284 31.23 12.51 11.99
CA SER A 284 31.62 13.90 12.21
C SER A 284 30.35 14.74 12.24
N ASP A 285 30.07 15.31 13.41
CA ASP A 285 29.26 16.51 13.55
C ASP A 285 29.69 17.51 12.47
N ILE A 286 28.77 17.95 11.61
CA ILE A 286 28.69 19.32 11.10
C ILE A 286 27.29 19.51 10.48
N VAL A 287 26.62 20.53 11.03
CA VAL A 287 25.61 21.42 10.45
C VAL A 287 25.30 21.16 8.97
N ILE A 288 24.17 20.50 8.72
CA ILE A 288 23.52 20.52 7.41
C ILE A 288 23.11 21.97 7.16
N ASP A 289 23.65 22.56 6.09
CA ASP A 289 23.14 23.81 5.52
C ASP A 289 21.74 23.49 4.93
N PHE A 290 20.70 23.73 5.72
CA PHE A 290 19.30 23.36 5.45
C PHE A 290 18.60 24.27 4.44
N ALA A 291 19.33 25.04 3.66
CA ALA A 291 18.74 25.86 2.61
C ALA A 291 18.23 24.98 1.45
N HIS A 292 16.91 24.76 1.44
CA HIS A 292 16.09 24.38 0.27
C HIS A 292 15.80 22.88 0.00
N VAL A 293 15.57 22.06 1.03
CA VAL A 293 14.86 20.78 0.82
C VAL A 293 13.35 21.06 0.65
N ASP A 294 12.82 20.78 -0.54
CA ASP A 294 11.38 20.86 -0.80
C ASP A 294 10.64 19.75 -0.03
N VAL A 295 9.89 20.10 1.02
CA VAL A 295 9.05 19.15 1.73
C VAL A 295 7.85 18.77 0.86
N ARG A 296 7.95 17.61 0.21
CA ARG A 296 6.88 16.98 -0.55
C ARG A 296 6.15 15.95 0.30
N PRO A 297 4.81 15.90 0.27
CA PRO A 297 4.06 14.86 0.96
C PRO A 297 4.43 13.49 0.42
N TYR A 298 4.60 12.51 1.31
CA TYR A 298 4.53 11.10 0.91
C TYR A 298 3.12 10.76 0.39
N SER A 299 2.99 9.65 -0.34
CA SER A 299 1.71 9.19 -0.91
C SER A 299 0.58 9.12 0.13
N TYR A 300 0.83 8.52 1.30
CA TYR A 300 -0.15 8.45 2.39
C TYR A 300 -0.50 9.81 2.98
N GLN A 301 0.45 10.76 3.03
CA GLN A 301 0.18 12.11 3.50
C GLN A 301 -0.70 12.85 2.51
N ARG A 302 -0.51 12.60 1.21
CA ARG A 302 -1.40 13.13 0.16
C ARG A 302 -2.82 12.56 0.30
N GLU A 303 -2.98 11.25 0.54
CA GLU A 303 -4.29 10.63 0.79
C GLU A 303 -5.03 11.34 1.95
N ILE A 304 -4.38 11.51 3.11
CA ILE A 304 -4.97 12.20 4.27
C ILE A 304 -5.37 13.65 3.92
N LEU A 305 -4.52 14.37 3.18
CA LEU A 305 -4.82 15.74 2.77
C LEU A 305 -5.99 15.81 1.76
N ASP A 306 -6.18 14.78 0.96
CA ASP A 306 -7.26 14.69 -0.02
C ASP A 306 -8.59 14.30 0.68
N GLU A 307 -8.54 13.48 1.73
CA GLU A 307 -9.67 13.19 2.63
C GLU A 307 -10.11 14.45 3.39
N LEU A 308 -9.16 15.23 3.93
CA LEU A 308 -9.45 16.53 4.54
C LEU A 308 -10.07 17.52 3.54
N ALA A 309 -9.63 17.50 2.27
CA ALA A 309 -10.23 18.30 1.22
C ALA A 309 -11.67 17.84 0.91
N ALA A 310 -11.93 16.53 0.92
CA ALA A 310 -13.26 15.98 0.73
C ALA A 310 -14.22 16.40 1.85
N GLU A 311 -13.80 16.32 3.12
CA GLU A 311 -14.63 16.80 4.25
C GLU A 311 -15.05 18.26 4.06
N ARG A 312 -14.17 19.12 3.59
CA ARG A 312 -14.47 20.55 3.37
C ARG A 312 -15.29 20.79 2.12
N GLN A 313 -14.90 20.24 0.97
CA GLN A 313 -15.50 20.57 -0.33
C GLN A 313 -16.78 19.78 -0.62
N VAL A 314 -16.88 18.54 -0.13
CA VAL A 314 -18.03 17.65 -0.38
C VAL A 314 -19.07 17.78 0.73
N HIS A 315 -18.61 17.87 1.98
CA HIS A 315 -19.49 17.82 3.15
C HIS A 315 -19.65 19.16 3.88
N ASP A 316 -18.90 20.19 3.50
CA ASP A 316 -18.84 21.48 4.20
C ASP A 316 -18.48 21.34 5.70
N ARG A 317 -17.54 20.43 5.99
CA ARG A 317 -17.07 20.11 7.35
C ARG A 317 -15.65 20.63 7.55
N TRP A 318 -15.54 21.58 8.47
CA TRP A 318 -14.29 22.29 8.76
C TRP A 318 -13.66 21.94 10.12
N SER A 319 -14.37 21.15 10.93
CA SER A 319 -13.88 20.55 12.17
C SER A 319 -13.58 19.09 11.93
N ASN A 320 -12.29 18.74 11.83
CA ASN A 320 -11.83 17.43 11.37
C ASN A 320 -10.85 16.78 12.36
N LEU A 321 -11.06 15.48 12.64
CA LEU A 321 -10.16 14.66 13.45
C LEU A 321 -9.33 13.76 12.55
N VAL A 322 -8.00 13.87 12.64
CA VAL A 322 -7.05 13.04 11.91
C VAL A 322 -6.38 12.07 12.88
N VAL A 323 -6.46 10.79 12.56
CA VAL A 323 -5.84 9.70 13.32
C VAL A 323 -4.65 9.19 12.53
N MET A 324 -3.44 9.25 13.08
CA MET A 324 -2.27 8.66 12.40
C MET A 324 -1.37 7.93 13.39
N ALA A 325 -0.87 6.77 12.98
CA ALA A 325 0.11 6.01 13.73
C ALA A 325 1.30 6.89 14.17
N THR A 326 1.82 6.66 15.37
CA THR A 326 2.93 7.48 15.87
C THR A 326 4.16 7.31 14.99
N GLY A 327 4.82 8.42 14.62
CA GLY A 327 6.03 8.38 13.79
C GLY A 327 5.79 8.58 12.29
N THR A 328 4.53 8.70 11.83
CA THR A 328 4.18 8.92 10.41
C THR A 328 4.01 10.40 10.03
N GLY A 329 4.53 11.32 10.85
CA GLY A 329 4.56 12.75 10.49
C GLY A 329 3.22 13.50 10.61
N LYS A 330 2.41 13.26 11.65
CA LYS A 330 1.19 14.04 11.97
C LYS A 330 1.38 15.55 11.80
N THR A 331 2.47 16.07 12.33
CA THR A 331 2.80 17.50 12.27
C THR A 331 3.13 17.99 10.86
N VAL A 332 3.71 17.13 10.01
CA VAL A 332 3.99 17.45 8.61
C VAL A 332 2.68 17.58 7.83
N VAL A 333 1.74 16.65 8.01
CA VAL A 333 0.39 16.73 7.42
C VAL A 333 -0.31 18.03 7.84
N ALA A 334 -0.29 18.35 9.13
CA ALA A 334 -0.88 19.58 9.65
C ALA A 334 -0.27 20.85 9.03
N GLY A 335 1.05 20.89 8.84
CA GLY A 335 1.74 21.99 8.18
C GLY A 335 1.41 22.10 6.69
N LEU A 336 1.31 20.96 5.99
CA LEU A 336 0.96 20.90 4.58
C LEU A 336 -0.50 21.32 4.33
N ASP A 337 -1.41 20.93 5.23
CA ASP A 337 -2.80 21.34 5.22
C ASP A 337 -2.94 22.85 5.41
N TYR A 338 -2.27 23.41 6.43
CA TYR A 338 -2.22 24.86 6.63
C TYR A 338 -1.63 25.60 5.41
N ARG A 339 -0.58 25.05 4.77
CA ARG A 339 -0.02 25.62 3.54
C ARG A 339 -1.03 25.64 2.39
N ARG A 340 -1.82 24.58 2.21
CA ARG A 340 -2.90 24.51 1.19
C ARG A 340 -3.99 25.56 1.48
N LEU A 341 -4.49 25.60 2.72
CA LEU A 341 -5.54 26.54 3.15
C LEU A 341 -5.10 28.01 3.04
N ARG A 342 -3.88 28.32 3.44
CA ARG A 342 -3.30 29.66 3.28
C ARG A 342 -3.16 30.04 1.82
N GLY A 343 -2.70 29.12 0.96
CA GLY A 343 -2.61 29.34 -0.48
C GLY A 343 -3.97 29.59 -1.16
N ALA A 344 -5.04 29.00 -0.62
CA ALA A 344 -6.42 29.22 -1.06
C ALA A 344 -7.08 30.48 -0.45
N GLY A 345 -6.42 31.16 0.50
CA GLY A 345 -6.98 32.30 1.23
C GLY A 345 -8.01 31.93 2.30
N GLU A 346 -8.06 30.66 2.70
CA GLU A 346 -9.04 30.13 3.67
C GLU A 346 -8.56 30.29 5.13
N ALA A 347 -7.25 30.35 5.37
CA ALA A 347 -6.66 30.55 6.70
C ALA A 347 -5.36 31.39 6.69
N GLU A 348 -5.33 32.49 7.45
CA GLU A 348 -4.20 33.43 7.53
C GLU A 348 -3.55 33.50 8.93
N SER A 349 -4.19 32.92 9.95
CA SER A 349 -3.68 32.83 11.33
C SER A 349 -3.82 31.41 11.88
N LEU A 350 -2.89 31.02 12.76
CA LEU A 350 -2.75 29.64 13.27
C LEU A 350 -2.52 29.62 14.78
N LEU A 351 -3.26 28.77 15.49
CA LEU A 351 -2.96 28.36 16.87
C LEU A 351 -2.67 26.86 16.89
N PHE A 352 -1.44 26.47 17.22
CA PHE A 352 -1.05 25.09 17.46
C PHE A 352 -0.97 24.81 18.96
N VAL A 353 -1.69 23.80 19.44
CA VAL A 353 -1.83 23.48 20.86
C VAL A 353 -1.27 22.08 21.15
N ALA A 354 -0.43 21.98 22.17
CA ALA A 354 0.04 20.70 22.69
C ALA A 354 0.24 20.77 24.22
N HIS A 355 0.43 19.62 24.86
CA HIS A 355 0.57 19.54 26.32
C HIS A 355 2.02 19.68 26.82
N ARG A 356 3.04 19.55 25.95
CA ARG A 356 4.48 19.62 26.30
C ARG A 356 5.23 20.67 25.48
N GLU A 357 6.21 21.31 26.10
CA GLU A 357 7.06 22.32 25.47
C GLU A 357 7.91 21.73 24.33
N GLU A 358 8.44 20.53 24.52
CA GLU A 358 9.30 19.86 23.55
C GLU A 358 8.55 19.62 22.23
N ILE A 359 7.28 19.17 22.32
CA ILE A 359 6.41 18.97 21.15
C ILE A 359 6.17 20.30 20.42
N LEU A 360 5.91 21.38 21.15
CA LEU A 360 5.68 22.70 20.55
C LEU A 360 6.90 23.21 19.77
N ARG A 361 8.10 23.04 20.33
CA ARG A 361 9.35 23.43 19.66
C ARG A 361 9.60 22.60 18.40
N GLN A 362 9.39 21.29 18.47
CA GLN A 362 9.51 20.39 17.31
C GLN A 362 8.49 20.74 16.21
N SER A 363 7.24 21.02 16.61
CA SER A 363 6.19 21.39 15.66
C SER A 363 6.44 22.74 15.00
N LEU A 364 6.92 23.74 15.74
CA LEU A 364 7.33 25.02 15.19
C LEU A 364 8.41 24.85 14.11
N MET A 365 9.44 24.05 14.37
CA MET A 365 10.50 23.78 13.39
C MET A 365 9.97 23.08 12.14
N THR A 366 9.07 22.11 12.31
CA THR A 366 8.42 21.40 11.20
C THR A 366 7.63 22.37 10.31
N PHE A 367 6.85 23.27 10.90
CA PHE A 367 6.08 24.27 10.15
C PHE A 367 6.98 25.24 9.37
N ARG A 368 8.09 25.69 9.99
CA ARG A 368 9.09 26.55 9.32
C ARG A 368 9.67 25.88 8.07
N GLN A 369 9.95 24.58 8.14
CA GLN A 369 10.43 23.79 7.00
C GLN A 369 9.36 23.65 5.90
N VAL A 370 8.14 23.26 6.27
CA VAL A 370 7.03 23.06 5.32
C VAL A 370 6.66 24.35 4.58
N LEU A 371 6.67 25.48 5.29
CA LEU A 371 6.33 26.80 4.76
C LEU A 371 7.51 27.54 4.13
N ARG A 372 8.74 27.04 4.32
CA ARG A 372 10.00 27.69 3.91
C ARG A 372 10.14 29.11 4.47
N ASP A 373 9.79 29.27 5.74
CA ASP A 373 9.85 30.56 6.45
C ASP A 373 10.43 30.33 7.86
N GLU A 374 11.70 30.68 8.05
CA GLU A 374 12.40 30.55 9.34
C GLU A 374 11.86 31.49 10.42
N THR A 375 11.16 32.55 10.02
CA THR A 375 10.58 33.55 10.92
C THR A 375 9.16 33.21 11.37
N PHE A 376 8.59 32.13 10.83
CA PHE A 376 7.23 31.70 11.13
C PHE A 376 7.06 31.29 12.60
N GLY A 377 5.95 31.70 13.21
CA GLY A 377 5.48 31.22 14.51
C GLY A 377 6.17 31.80 15.76
N GLU A 378 5.38 31.96 16.82
CA GLU A 378 5.81 32.42 18.15
C GLU A 378 5.43 31.40 19.23
N LEU A 379 6.26 31.22 20.26
CA LEU A 379 6.00 30.28 21.36
C LEU A 379 5.21 30.94 22.50
N PHE A 380 4.27 30.19 23.06
CA PHE A 380 3.55 30.53 24.29
C PHE A 380 3.62 29.37 25.31
N VAL A 381 4.81 29.18 25.88
CA VAL A 381 5.17 28.12 26.84
C VAL A 381 6.45 28.52 27.59
N GLY A 382 6.66 28.00 28.80
CA GLY A 382 7.93 28.16 29.51
C GLY A 382 8.32 29.61 29.83
N GLY A 383 7.35 30.52 29.91
CA GLY A 383 7.59 31.96 30.13
C GLY A 383 7.73 32.80 28.85
N ALA A 384 7.90 32.18 27.68
CA ALA A 384 7.85 32.87 26.39
C ALA A 384 6.44 33.42 26.13
N ARG A 385 6.34 34.58 25.47
CA ARG A 385 5.07 35.23 25.14
C ARG A 385 5.07 35.72 23.68
N PRO A 386 4.00 35.48 22.92
CA PRO A 386 3.86 36.02 21.57
C PRO A 386 3.55 37.52 21.61
N GLU A 387 4.13 38.25 20.69
CA GLU A 387 3.92 39.68 20.47
C GLU A 387 2.83 39.92 19.43
N ARG A 388 2.86 39.20 18.31
CA ARG A 388 1.98 39.45 17.15
C ARG A 388 0.68 38.66 17.21
N TRP A 389 0.66 37.53 17.92
CA TRP A 389 -0.52 36.67 18.08
C TRP A 389 -1.14 36.16 16.76
N ARG A 390 -0.34 36.09 15.67
CA ARG A 390 -0.84 35.62 14.36
C ARG A 390 -0.62 34.13 14.13
N HIS A 391 0.56 33.62 14.49
CA HIS A 391 0.93 32.21 14.37
C HIS A 391 1.53 31.78 15.71
N VAL A 392 0.77 31.09 16.55
CA VAL A 392 1.14 30.83 17.94
C VAL A 392 1.20 29.34 18.21
N PHE A 393 2.28 28.90 18.86
CA PHE A 393 2.49 27.53 19.34
C PHE A 393 2.42 27.55 20.86
N ALA A 394 1.29 27.12 21.42
CA ALA A 394 0.94 27.33 22.81
C ALA A 394 0.74 26.03 23.60
N SER A 395 1.17 26.04 24.86
CA SER A 395 0.84 24.96 25.79
C SER A 395 -0.56 25.15 26.36
N ILE A 396 -1.29 24.05 26.58
CA ILE A 396 -2.62 24.12 27.21
C ILE A 396 -2.58 24.78 28.59
N GLN A 397 -1.47 24.61 29.33
CA GLN A 397 -1.25 25.25 30.63
C GLN A 397 -1.11 26.77 30.52
N SER A 398 -0.37 27.25 29.51
CA SER A 398 -0.21 28.70 29.28
C SER A 398 -1.54 29.34 28.87
N LEU A 399 -2.31 28.68 27.99
CA LEU A 399 -3.65 29.13 27.59
C LEU A 399 -4.66 29.12 28.76
N HIS A 400 -4.53 28.18 29.69
CA HIS A 400 -5.39 28.16 30.87
C HIS A 400 -5.15 29.36 31.81
N THR A 401 -3.88 29.77 31.95
CA THR A 401 -3.50 30.89 32.83
C THR A 401 -3.75 32.27 32.23
N ARG A 402 -3.77 32.38 30.89
CA ARG A 402 -4.04 33.64 30.20
C ARG A 402 -4.92 33.38 28.97
N PRO A 403 -6.10 34.02 28.90
CA PRO A 403 -7.05 33.79 27.82
C PRO A 403 -6.50 34.31 26.49
N LEU A 404 -7.10 33.82 25.41
CA LEU A 404 -6.79 34.25 24.05
C LEU A 404 -7.19 35.71 23.84
N PRO A 405 -6.57 36.43 22.87
CA PRO A 405 -6.96 37.80 22.55
C PRO A 405 -8.44 37.95 22.16
N SER A 406 -8.96 37.00 21.39
CA SER A 406 -10.38 36.83 21.06
C SER A 406 -10.68 35.38 20.66
N PRO A 407 -11.95 34.93 20.75
CA PRO A 407 -12.38 33.62 20.25
C PRO A 407 -12.05 33.35 18.78
N GLU A 408 -12.14 34.38 17.93
CA GLU A 408 -11.91 34.33 16.48
C GLU A 408 -10.48 34.78 16.07
N ALA A 409 -9.54 34.88 17.02
CA ALA A 409 -8.18 35.36 16.72
C ALA A 409 -7.43 34.50 15.69
N PHE A 410 -7.79 33.23 15.59
CA PHE A 410 -7.11 32.24 14.75
C PHE A 410 -8.08 31.60 13.76
N ASP A 411 -7.77 31.71 12.46
CA ASP A 411 -8.54 31.05 11.40
C ASP A 411 -8.43 29.53 11.50
N MET A 412 -7.24 29.01 11.83
CA MET A 412 -6.99 27.58 12.04
C MET A 412 -6.50 27.31 13.46
N VAL A 413 -7.15 26.37 14.15
CA VAL A 413 -6.72 25.84 15.44
C VAL A 413 -6.38 24.38 15.26
N ILE A 414 -5.15 24.01 15.62
CA ILE A 414 -4.65 22.64 15.58
C ILE A 414 -4.37 22.20 17.01
N VAL A 415 -4.91 21.05 17.39
CA VAL A 415 -4.74 20.50 18.73
C VAL A 415 -4.14 19.09 18.59
N ASP A 416 -2.87 18.96 18.99
CA ASP A 416 -2.15 17.69 18.99
C ASP A 416 -2.46 16.89 20.27
N GLU A 417 -2.36 15.56 20.15
CA GLU A 417 -2.82 14.60 21.15
C GLU A 417 -4.25 14.88 21.63
N PHE A 418 -5.17 15.02 20.65
CA PHE A 418 -6.58 15.36 20.87
C PHE A 418 -7.33 14.39 21.79
N HIS A 419 -6.79 13.21 22.06
CA HIS A 419 -7.36 12.27 23.02
C HIS A 419 -7.44 12.83 24.46
N HIS A 420 -6.79 13.97 24.75
CA HIS A 420 -6.93 14.73 26.00
C HIS A 420 -8.12 15.72 26.03
N ALA A 421 -8.92 15.83 24.96
CA ALA A 421 -9.93 16.88 24.79
C ALA A 421 -10.95 16.99 25.95
N GLU A 422 -11.26 15.89 26.63
CA GLU A 422 -12.23 15.88 27.74
C GLU A 422 -11.67 16.38 29.07
N ALA A 423 -10.36 16.60 29.18
CA ALA A 423 -9.79 17.26 30.34
C ALA A 423 -10.38 18.67 30.48
N SER A 424 -10.65 19.12 31.71
CA SER A 424 -11.32 20.41 31.98
C SER A 424 -10.62 21.61 31.32
N THR A 425 -9.29 21.56 31.21
CA THR A 425 -8.48 22.59 30.55
C THR A 425 -8.67 22.61 29.03
N TYR A 426 -8.72 21.44 28.38
CA TYR A 426 -8.99 21.32 26.95
C TYR A 426 -10.43 21.69 26.62
N ARG A 427 -11.42 21.17 27.36
CA ARG A 427 -12.84 21.52 27.17
C ARG A 427 -13.06 23.04 27.25
N ARG A 428 -12.40 23.71 28.20
CA ARG A 428 -12.46 25.17 28.34
C ARG A 428 -11.94 25.86 27.08
N LEU A 429 -10.76 25.47 26.59
CA LEU A 429 -10.17 26.05 25.37
C LEU A 429 -11.07 25.81 24.15
N LEU A 430 -11.50 24.56 23.93
CA LEU A 430 -12.33 24.17 22.78
C LEU A 430 -13.70 24.85 22.78
N SER A 431 -14.23 25.19 23.96
CA SER A 431 -15.47 25.95 24.10
C SER A 431 -15.28 27.46 23.90
N GLU A 432 -14.05 27.96 24.03
CA GLU A 432 -13.69 29.39 23.92
C GLU A 432 -13.32 29.77 22.47
N VAL A 433 -12.62 28.90 21.74
CA VAL A 433 -12.18 29.19 20.36
C VAL A 433 -13.30 29.05 19.34
N ARG A 434 -13.28 29.89 18.30
CA ARG A 434 -14.21 29.85 17.16
C ARG A 434 -13.44 29.98 15.83
N PRO A 435 -12.59 29.00 15.49
CA PRO A 435 -11.84 29.04 14.24
C PRO A 435 -12.73 28.73 13.04
N LYS A 436 -12.27 29.13 11.84
CA LYS A 436 -12.82 28.62 10.58
C LYS A 436 -12.51 27.13 10.42
N VAL A 437 -11.31 26.71 10.84
CA VAL A 437 -10.80 25.34 10.72
C VAL A 437 -10.34 24.82 12.08
N LEU A 438 -10.93 23.71 12.54
CA LEU A 438 -10.47 22.99 13.73
C LEU A 438 -9.89 21.64 13.31
N LEU A 439 -8.61 21.40 13.61
CA LEU A 439 -7.93 20.15 13.30
C LEU A 439 -7.46 19.46 14.58
N GLY A 440 -8.07 18.33 14.91
CA GLY A 440 -7.58 17.44 15.97
C GLY A 440 -6.60 16.42 15.41
N LEU A 441 -5.44 16.25 16.04
CA LEU A 441 -4.48 15.20 15.69
C LEU A 441 -4.36 14.21 16.84
N THR A 442 -4.49 12.92 16.56
CA THR A 442 -4.26 11.87 17.57
C THR A 442 -3.70 10.62 16.92
N ALA A 443 -3.05 9.75 17.70
CA ALA A 443 -2.74 8.40 17.23
C ALA A 443 -3.82 7.38 17.59
N THR A 444 -4.71 7.75 18.52
CA THR A 444 -5.65 6.83 19.16
C THR A 444 -6.93 7.59 19.49
N PRO A 445 -8.01 7.43 18.70
CA PRO A 445 -9.28 8.09 18.97
C PRO A 445 -10.03 7.41 20.14
N GLU A 446 -9.82 6.12 20.36
CA GLU A 446 -10.49 5.38 21.43
C GLU A 446 -9.89 5.73 22.79
N ARG A 447 -10.73 6.02 23.78
CA ARG A 447 -10.28 6.30 25.16
C ARG A 447 -10.56 5.11 26.08
N ALA A 448 -9.67 4.93 27.06
CA ALA A 448 -9.79 3.87 28.06
C ALA A 448 -11.01 4.05 28.98
N ASP A 449 -11.47 5.28 29.19
CA ASP A 449 -12.65 5.62 29.99
C ASP A 449 -13.98 5.56 29.22
N GLY A 450 -13.94 5.19 27.94
CA GLY A 450 -15.11 5.06 27.07
C GLY A 450 -15.75 6.37 26.65
N GLN A 451 -15.18 7.53 26.99
CA GLN A 451 -15.67 8.82 26.53
C GLN A 451 -15.22 9.08 25.10
N ASP A 452 -16.16 9.48 24.25
CA ASP A 452 -15.95 9.64 22.82
C ASP A 452 -15.49 11.07 22.49
N ILE A 453 -14.25 11.25 22.03
CA ILE A 453 -13.74 12.57 21.57
C ILE A 453 -14.30 12.98 20.21
N LYS A 454 -14.92 12.06 19.47
CA LYS A 454 -15.44 12.32 18.13
C LYS A 454 -16.59 13.32 18.17
N HIS A 455 -17.28 13.52 19.31
CA HIS A 455 -18.38 14.47 19.40
C HIS A 455 -17.97 15.92 19.07
N TRP A 456 -16.71 16.30 19.31
CA TRP A 456 -16.15 17.59 18.87
C TRP A 456 -16.11 17.75 17.34
N PHE A 457 -16.21 16.63 16.62
CA PHE A 457 -16.12 16.53 15.17
C PHE A 457 -17.39 15.89 14.57
N GLY A 458 -18.51 15.92 15.31
CA GLY A 458 -19.79 15.36 14.87
C GLY A 458 -19.83 13.83 14.81
N GLY A 459 -19.07 13.14 15.66
CA GLY A 459 -19.09 11.68 15.80
C GLY A 459 -18.14 10.93 14.85
N ARG A 460 -17.30 11.64 14.09
CA ARG A 460 -16.52 11.09 12.97
C ARG A 460 -15.01 11.28 13.09
N ILE A 461 -14.29 10.46 12.34
CA ILE A 461 -12.86 10.62 12.02
C ILE A 461 -12.79 11.02 10.55
N ALA A 462 -12.07 12.10 10.24
CA ALA A 462 -11.97 12.64 8.89
C ALA A 462 -10.96 11.88 8.04
N ALA A 463 -9.86 11.44 8.65
CA ALA A 463 -8.82 10.68 7.99
C ALA A 463 -8.10 9.77 8.99
N GLU A 464 -7.72 8.56 8.55
CA GLU A 464 -7.06 7.58 9.40
C GLU A 464 -5.91 6.84 8.68
N LEU A 465 -4.72 6.84 9.29
CA LEU A 465 -3.60 5.96 8.93
C LEU A 465 -3.30 5.03 10.10
N ARG A 466 -3.77 3.78 9.99
CA ARG A 466 -3.59 2.77 11.04
C ARG A 466 -2.16 2.22 11.04
N LEU A 467 -1.79 1.56 12.14
CA LEU A 467 -0.45 1.00 12.33
C LEU A 467 -0.07 0.00 11.23
N TRP A 468 -0.98 -0.92 10.90
CA TRP A 468 -0.82 -1.93 9.85
C TRP A 468 -0.31 -1.31 8.54
N GLU A 469 -1.05 -0.31 8.06
CA GLU A 469 -0.81 0.34 6.79
C GLU A 469 0.51 1.11 6.79
N ALA A 470 0.86 1.71 7.93
CA ALA A 470 2.15 2.37 8.09
C ALA A 470 3.34 1.40 8.02
N LEU A 471 3.17 0.16 8.48
CA LEU A 471 4.20 -0.89 8.38
C LEU A 471 4.33 -1.44 6.96
N GLU A 472 3.20 -1.71 6.29
CA GLU A 472 3.16 -2.17 4.90
C GLU A 472 3.83 -1.19 3.95
N ARG A 473 3.69 0.11 4.20
CA ARG A 473 4.33 1.18 3.44
C ARG A 473 5.79 1.47 3.86
N GLY A 474 6.36 0.70 4.78
CA GLY A 474 7.75 0.88 5.25
C GLY A 474 8.02 2.17 6.02
N LEU A 475 6.98 2.83 6.54
CA LEU A 475 7.09 4.12 7.27
C LEU A 475 7.55 3.92 8.71
N LEU A 476 7.45 2.69 9.20
CA LEU A 476 7.79 2.27 10.54
C LEU A 476 8.75 1.07 10.47
N ALA A 477 9.57 0.91 11.50
CA ALA A 477 10.42 -0.27 11.64
C ALA A 477 9.52 -1.52 11.79
N PRO A 478 9.80 -2.61 11.06
CA PRO A 478 9.09 -3.86 11.24
C PRO A 478 9.27 -4.37 12.67
N PHE A 479 8.35 -5.20 13.15
CA PHE A 479 8.39 -5.73 14.52
C PHE A 479 8.33 -7.25 14.57
N GLN A 480 8.97 -7.83 15.58
CA GLN A 480 8.82 -9.23 15.95
C GLN A 480 8.13 -9.30 17.31
N TYR A 481 6.89 -9.76 17.30
CA TYR A 481 6.05 -9.85 18.47
C TYR A 481 5.99 -11.27 18.99
N PHE A 482 6.36 -11.44 20.27
CA PHE A 482 6.33 -12.71 20.95
C PHE A 482 5.35 -12.66 22.11
N GLY A 483 4.23 -13.37 21.98
CA GLY A 483 3.27 -13.58 23.06
C GLY A 483 3.67 -14.79 23.89
N VAL A 484 4.21 -14.54 25.08
CA VAL A 484 4.83 -15.56 25.94
C VAL A 484 3.92 -15.85 27.12
N HIS A 485 3.66 -17.13 27.37
CA HIS A 485 2.83 -17.53 28.51
C HIS A 485 3.62 -17.37 29.82
N ASP A 486 3.18 -16.49 30.73
CA ASP A 486 3.89 -16.24 31.99
C ASP A 486 3.41 -17.11 33.17
N GLY A 487 2.33 -17.88 32.96
CA GLY A 487 1.78 -18.80 33.95
C GLY A 487 1.07 -18.13 35.12
N VAL A 488 0.91 -16.80 35.12
CA VAL A 488 0.20 -16.09 36.19
C VAL A 488 -1.30 -16.21 35.96
N ASP A 489 -2.04 -16.54 37.03
CA ASP A 489 -3.51 -16.55 37.00
C ASP A 489 -4.05 -15.18 37.44
N LEU A 490 -4.78 -14.52 36.54
CA LEU A 490 -5.40 -13.21 36.76
C LEU A 490 -6.93 -13.29 36.71
N GLN A 491 -7.52 -14.49 36.71
CA GLN A 491 -8.97 -14.67 36.61
C GLN A 491 -9.72 -14.19 37.85
N GLU A 492 -9.08 -14.21 39.01
CA GLU A 492 -9.68 -13.82 40.30
C GLU A 492 -9.31 -12.40 40.76
N VAL A 493 -8.42 -11.71 40.02
CA VAL A 493 -8.04 -10.33 40.34
C VAL A 493 -9.23 -9.41 40.11
N GLY A 494 -9.48 -8.49 41.05
CA GLY A 494 -10.60 -7.56 41.00
C GLY A 494 -10.65 -6.80 39.68
N TRP A 495 -11.83 -6.79 39.04
CA TRP A 495 -12.06 -6.14 37.76
C TRP A 495 -13.21 -5.13 37.86
N ARG A 496 -12.99 -3.92 37.33
CA ARG A 496 -14.00 -2.86 37.25
C ARG A 496 -14.31 -2.56 35.79
N ARG A 497 -15.59 -2.66 35.42
CA ARG A 497 -16.06 -2.39 34.06
C ARG A 497 -15.68 -0.95 33.65
N GLY A 498 -14.94 -0.80 32.54
CA GLY A 498 -14.45 0.49 32.04
C GLY A 498 -13.15 1.00 32.69
N GLN A 499 -12.63 0.35 33.73
CA GLN A 499 -11.33 0.70 34.36
C GLN A 499 -10.32 -0.46 34.33
N GLY A 500 -10.75 -1.69 34.06
CA GLY A 500 -9.89 -2.87 33.99
C GLY A 500 -9.56 -3.44 35.37
N TYR A 501 -8.35 -3.99 35.51
CA TYR A 501 -7.86 -4.60 36.74
C TYR A 501 -7.63 -3.59 37.88
N ASP A 502 -7.82 -4.03 39.13
CA ASP A 502 -7.36 -3.31 40.30
C ASP A 502 -5.83 -3.29 40.36
N VAL A 503 -5.24 -2.11 40.17
CA VAL A 503 -3.79 -1.90 40.06
C VAL A 503 -3.04 -2.36 41.30
N ASN A 504 -3.61 -2.19 42.50
CA ASN A 504 -2.92 -2.56 43.74
C ASN A 504 -2.89 -4.09 43.91
N GLN A 505 -4.03 -4.76 43.68
CA GLN A 505 -4.07 -6.22 43.71
C GLN A 505 -3.12 -6.82 42.66
N LEU A 506 -3.17 -6.30 41.43
CA LEU A 506 -2.34 -6.77 40.33
C LEU A 506 -0.84 -6.53 40.58
N SER A 507 -0.47 -5.38 41.16
CA SER A 507 0.92 -5.10 41.55
C SER A 507 1.40 -6.11 42.60
N GLY A 508 0.58 -6.43 43.60
CA GLY A 508 0.89 -7.44 44.62
C GLY A 508 1.08 -8.84 44.05
N VAL A 509 0.28 -9.24 43.05
CA VAL A 509 0.47 -10.52 42.34
C VAL A 509 1.83 -10.56 41.62
N TYR A 510 2.22 -9.47 40.95
CA TYR A 510 3.47 -9.42 40.18
C TYR A 510 4.73 -9.19 40.98
N THR A 511 4.65 -8.55 42.15
CA THR A 511 5.80 -8.39 43.06
C THR A 511 5.89 -9.52 44.10
N GLY A 512 4.86 -10.36 44.21
CA GLY A 512 4.76 -11.40 45.24
C GLY A 512 5.75 -12.55 45.12
N ASN A 513 6.35 -12.80 43.95
CA ASN A 513 7.43 -13.78 43.79
C ASN A 513 8.35 -13.49 42.58
N ASP A 514 9.57 -14.05 42.63
CA ASP A 514 10.58 -13.89 41.57
C ASP A 514 10.41 -14.88 40.40
N ARG A 515 9.43 -15.80 40.44
CA ARG A 515 9.24 -16.83 39.38
C ARG A 515 8.93 -16.18 38.04
N ARG A 516 8.07 -15.16 38.01
CA ARG A 516 7.75 -14.42 36.79
C ARG A 516 8.97 -13.71 36.23
N VAL A 517 9.81 -13.14 37.08
CA VAL A 517 11.05 -12.48 36.67
C VAL A 517 12.02 -13.47 36.02
N ALA A 518 12.12 -14.69 36.56
CA ALA A 518 12.94 -15.75 35.95
C ALA A 518 12.48 -16.08 34.53
N VAL A 519 11.15 -16.19 34.29
CA VAL A 519 10.58 -16.40 32.96
C VAL A 519 10.91 -15.24 32.01
N VAL A 520 10.84 -14.00 32.51
CA VAL A 520 11.18 -12.79 31.73
C VAL A 520 12.66 -12.82 31.31
N LEU A 521 13.58 -13.10 32.24
CA LEU A 521 15.02 -13.15 31.97
C LEU A 521 15.39 -14.31 31.04
N GLU A 522 14.79 -15.49 31.22
CA GLU A 522 14.99 -16.64 30.33
C GLU A 522 14.53 -16.32 28.90
N THR A 523 13.37 -15.67 28.77
CA THR A 523 12.82 -15.26 27.48
C THR A 523 13.73 -14.24 26.78
N LEU A 524 14.25 -13.26 27.52
CA LEU A 524 15.21 -12.27 27.00
C LEU A 524 16.44 -12.97 26.42
N ASN A 525 17.07 -13.87 27.18
CA ASN A 525 18.26 -14.60 26.72
C ASN A 525 18.00 -15.50 25.50
N ARG A 526 16.76 -15.99 25.34
CA ARG A 526 16.38 -16.86 24.21
C ARG A 526 16.07 -16.08 22.94
N LYS A 527 15.45 -14.90 23.07
CA LYS A 527 14.92 -14.13 21.93
C LYS A 527 15.81 -12.95 21.52
N ILE A 528 16.64 -12.42 22.43
CA ILE A 528 17.53 -11.29 22.16
C ILE A 528 18.98 -11.80 22.09
N GLY A 529 19.63 -11.59 20.94
CA GLY A 529 21.00 -12.08 20.70
C GLY A 529 22.07 -11.40 21.57
N ASP A 530 21.91 -10.11 21.87
CA ASP A 530 22.76 -9.36 22.78
C ASP A 530 21.92 -8.52 23.76
N VAL A 531 21.66 -9.09 24.93
CA VAL A 531 20.92 -8.42 26.03
C VAL A 531 21.73 -7.24 26.60
N GLY A 532 23.06 -7.26 26.51
CA GLY A 532 23.93 -6.17 26.99
C GLY A 532 23.99 -4.97 26.05
N GLY A 533 23.62 -5.15 24.78
CA GLY A 533 23.54 -4.08 23.77
C GLY A 533 22.14 -3.49 23.57
N MET A 534 21.10 -4.10 24.16
CA MET A 534 19.71 -3.71 23.93
C MET A 534 19.36 -2.35 24.52
N ARG A 535 18.37 -1.68 23.89
CA ARG A 535 17.76 -0.44 24.36
C ARG A 535 16.27 -0.69 24.56
N ALA A 536 15.92 -1.05 25.79
CA ALA A 536 14.61 -1.56 26.17
C ALA A 536 13.77 -0.57 26.98
N ILE A 537 12.45 -0.59 26.75
CA ILE A 537 11.46 0.00 27.66
C ILE A 537 10.53 -1.09 28.19
N GLY A 538 10.38 -1.14 29.52
CA GLY A 538 9.47 -2.05 30.20
C GLY A 538 8.26 -1.33 30.80
N PHE A 539 7.05 -1.77 30.43
CA PHE A 539 5.79 -1.20 30.90
C PHE A 539 5.23 -2.01 32.08
N CYS A 540 5.28 -1.43 33.28
CA CYS A 540 4.88 -2.06 34.53
C CYS A 540 3.49 -1.60 35.00
N VAL A 541 2.87 -2.41 35.86
CA VAL A 541 1.53 -2.14 36.45
C VAL A 541 1.51 -0.89 37.32
N GLY A 542 2.53 -0.70 38.14
CA GLY A 542 2.60 0.37 39.13
C GLY A 542 4.04 0.69 39.53
N ILE A 543 4.23 1.76 40.31
CA ILE A 543 5.56 2.30 40.65
C ILE A 543 6.39 1.27 41.40
N GLU A 544 5.77 0.52 42.30
CA GLU A 544 6.42 -0.55 43.05
C GLU A 544 6.95 -1.65 42.11
N HIS A 545 6.10 -2.12 41.19
CA HIS A 545 6.50 -3.12 40.20
C HIS A 545 7.63 -2.62 39.28
N ALA A 546 7.61 -1.36 38.84
CA ALA A 546 8.70 -0.78 38.04
C ALA A 546 10.04 -0.78 38.79
N ARG A 547 10.04 -0.38 40.07
CA ARG A 547 11.23 -0.42 40.93
C ARG A 547 11.71 -1.84 41.18
N PHE A 548 10.78 -2.77 41.41
CA PHE A 548 11.08 -4.18 41.59
C PHE A 548 11.77 -4.80 40.37
N MET A 549 11.25 -4.54 39.17
CA MET A 549 11.86 -5.03 37.92
C MET A 549 13.24 -4.41 37.67
N ALA A 550 13.42 -3.11 37.92
CA ALA A 550 14.71 -2.45 37.78
C ALA A 550 15.78 -3.03 38.72
N ASP A 551 15.43 -3.28 39.98
CA ASP A 551 16.32 -3.94 40.96
C ASP A 551 16.69 -5.37 40.49
N ARG A 552 15.70 -6.17 40.09
CA ARG A 552 15.94 -7.55 39.68
C ARG A 552 16.76 -7.67 38.40
N PHE A 553 16.51 -6.84 37.40
CA PHE A 553 17.32 -6.80 36.17
C PHE A 553 18.75 -6.39 36.46
N THR A 554 18.94 -5.36 37.28
CA THR A 554 20.29 -4.90 37.66
C THR A 554 21.06 -6.00 38.39
N ARG A 555 20.42 -6.74 39.30
CA ARG A 555 21.02 -7.90 39.98
C ARG A 555 21.33 -9.05 39.03
N ALA A 556 20.57 -9.20 37.94
CA ALA A 556 20.82 -10.17 36.88
C ALA A 556 21.91 -9.72 35.90
N GLY A 557 22.57 -8.58 36.13
CA GLY A 557 23.63 -8.05 35.28
C GLY A 557 23.15 -7.21 34.09
N ILE A 558 21.89 -6.77 34.11
CA ILE A 558 21.28 -5.92 33.07
C ILE A 558 21.03 -4.52 33.67
N PRO A 559 21.94 -3.55 33.49
CA PRO A 559 21.80 -2.19 33.97
C PRO A 559 20.43 -1.58 33.65
N SER A 560 19.63 -1.32 34.69
CA SER A 560 18.24 -0.90 34.54
C SER A 560 17.84 0.17 35.55
N ILE A 561 16.91 1.05 35.17
CA ILE A 561 16.41 2.12 36.04
C ILE A 561 14.89 2.21 35.97
N ALA A 562 14.26 2.59 37.09
CA ALA A 562 12.82 2.87 37.13
C ALA A 562 12.58 4.38 37.05
N ILE A 563 11.81 4.83 36.06
CA ILE A 563 11.46 6.24 35.86
C ILE A 563 9.95 6.41 35.96
N THR A 564 9.50 7.30 36.85
CA THR A 564 8.08 7.50 37.18
C THR A 564 7.68 8.97 37.07
N ALA A 565 6.38 9.27 37.18
CA ALA A 565 5.88 10.64 37.17
C ALA A 565 6.47 11.55 38.27
N SER A 566 6.96 10.97 39.37
CA SER A 566 7.62 11.71 40.44
C SER A 566 9.11 11.99 40.17
N SER A 567 9.73 11.38 39.15
CA SER A 567 11.13 11.62 38.81
C SER A 567 11.32 13.05 38.27
N PRO A 568 12.33 13.82 38.74
CA PRO A 568 12.63 15.16 38.23
C PRO A 568 12.93 15.17 36.72
N PRO A 569 12.63 16.28 36.00
CA PRO A 569 12.90 16.39 34.56
C PRO A 569 14.37 16.16 34.16
N ALA A 570 15.31 16.57 35.01
CA ALA A 570 16.74 16.35 34.79
C ALA A 570 17.11 14.86 34.83
N GLU A 571 16.58 14.10 35.79
CA GLU A 571 16.79 12.66 35.90
C GLU A 571 16.20 11.91 34.70
N ARG A 572 14.98 12.28 34.28
CA ARG A 572 14.36 11.73 33.05
C ARG A 572 15.24 11.97 31.83
N SER A 573 15.67 13.20 31.63
CA SER A 573 16.51 13.58 30.49
C SER A 573 17.83 12.83 30.49
N GLN A 574 18.41 12.62 31.68
CA GLN A 574 19.65 11.87 31.84
C GLN A 574 19.47 10.37 31.55
N ALA A 575 18.43 9.74 32.09
CA ALA A 575 18.12 8.33 31.82
C ALA A 575 17.93 8.07 30.31
N LEU A 576 17.24 8.97 29.60
CA LEU A 576 17.09 8.88 28.13
C LEU A 576 18.43 9.00 27.39
N LYS A 577 19.33 9.89 27.84
CA LYS A 577 20.68 9.99 27.27
C LYS A 577 21.52 8.74 27.56
N ASP A 578 21.42 8.20 28.77
CA ASP A 578 22.17 7.01 29.18
C ASP A 578 21.67 5.75 28.45
N LEU A 579 20.37 5.65 28.14
CA LEU A 579 19.81 4.60 27.29
C LEU A 579 20.34 4.71 25.86
N ARG A 580 20.34 5.92 25.25
CA ARG A 580 20.92 6.13 23.90
C ARG A 580 22.39 5.76 23.85
N ALA A 581 23.14 6.10 24.89
CA ALA A 581 24.57 5.79 25.02
C ALA A 581 24.86 4.33 25.46
N ARG A 582 23.84 3.48 25.63
CA ARG A 582 23.95 2.10 26.13
C ARG A 582 24.66 1.97 27.49
N LYS A 583 24.63 3.02 28.32
CA LYS A 583 25.10 2.94 29.72
C LYS A 583 24.10 2.21 30.62
N ILE A 584 22.83 2.29 30.25
CA ILE A 584 21.75 1.46 30.77
C ILE A 584 21.07 0.73 29.61
N ASN A 585 20.51 -0.44 29.89
CA ASN A 585 19.84 -1.27 28.90
C ASN A 585 18.33 -1.14 28.97
N THR A 586 17.76 -1.02 30.16
CA THR A 586 16.29 -0.99 30.33
C THR A 586 15.83 0.20 31.15
N ILE A 587 14.80 0.89 30.68
CA ILE A 587 14.01 1.79 31.53
C ILE A 587 12.65 1.16 31.82
N PHE A 588 12.35 0.93 33.10
CA PHE A 588 11.03 0.52 33.56
C PHE A 588 10.19 1.74 33.91
N THR A 589 8.95 1.77 33.43
CA THR A 589 8.06 2.92 33.65
C THR A 589 6.61 2.51 33.88
N VAL A 590 5.83 3.48 34.36
CA VAL A 590 4.37 3.42 34.51
C VAL A 590 3.82 4.65 33.83
N ASP A 591 3.29 4.48 32.63
CA ASP A 591 2.55 5.47 31.85
C ASP A 591 3.27 6.80 31.50
N LEU A 592 4.50 7.02 31.97
CA LEU A 592 5.23 8.28 31.77
C LEU A 592 5.68 8.51 30.32
N PHE A 593 6.03 7.40 29.66
CA PHE A 593 6.52 7.39 28.28
C PHE A 593 5.45 7.00 27.26
N ASN A 594 4.18 7.00 27.68
CA ASN A 594 3.06 6.82 26.75
C ASN A 594 3.05 7.97 25.72
N GLU A 595 3.52 9.18 26.07
CA GLU A 595 3.53 10.36 25.20
C GLU A 595 4.83 11.17 25.32
N GLY A 596 5.27 11.81 24.23
CA GLY A 596 6.32 12.84 24.24
C GLY A 596 7.77 12.38 24.49
N VAL A 597 8.10 11.10 24.26
CA VAL A 597 9.50 10.60 24.23
C VAL A 597 9.92 10.32 22.81
N ASP A 598 11.08 10.86 22.43
CA ASP A 598 11.67 10.70 21.10
C ASP A 598 13.01 9.97 21.19
N ILE A 599 12.96 8.63 21.18
CA ILE A 599 14.15 7.78 21.05
C ILE A 599 13.88 6.79 19.92
N PRO A 600 14.22 7.13 18.67
CA PRO A 600 14.07 6.22 17.54
C PRO A 600 14.85 4.91 17.72
N GLU A 601 15.92 4.93 18.51
CA GLU A 601 16.86 3.84 18.74
C GLU A 601 16.32 2.69 19.61
N ILE A 602 15.13 2.83 20.22
CA ILE A 602 14.53 1.74 21.03
C ILE A 602 14.32 0.52 20.13
N ASP A 603 14.95 -0.59 20.51
CA ASP A 603 14.91 -1.86 19.77
C ASP A 603 14.13 -2.97 20.50
N THR A 604 13.79 -2.76 21.77
CA THR A 604 13.09 -3.75 22.61
C THR A 604 11.97 -3.13 23.43
N VAL A 605 10.78 -3.75 23.42
CA VAL A 605 9.64 -3.37 24.28
C VAL A 605 9.17 -4.57 25.09
N LEU A 606 9.07 -4.39 26.42
CA LEU A 606 8.59 -5.40 27.36
C LEU A 606 7.21 -5.00 27.90
N PHE A 607 6.17 -5.73 27.51
CA PHE A 607 4.84 -5.61 28.09
C PHE A 607 4.75 -6.53 29.31
N LEU A 608 4.95 -5.94 30.51
CA LEU A 608 4.94 -6.65 31.78
C LEU A 608 3.60 -6.49 32.52
N ARG A 609 2.58 -5.97 31.86
CA ARG A 609 1.24 -5.78 32.40
C ARG A 609 0.15 -6.14 31.39
N PRO A 610 -1.01 -6.63 31.84
CA PRO A 610 -2.16 -6.83 30.99
C PRO A 610 -2.66 -5.46 30.52
N THR A 611 -2.53 -5.21 29.21
CA THR A 611 -2.93 -3.94 28.60
C THR A 611 -4.19 -4.18 27.78
N ASP A 612 -5.36 -3.99 28.41
CA ASP A 612 -6.68 -4.20 27.77
C ASP A 612 -7.03 -3.08 26.77
N SER A 613 -6.52 -1.87 27.04
CA SER A 613 -6.71 -0.73 26.15
C SER A 613 -5.79 -0.83 24.93
N ALA A 614 -6.39 -1.06 23.74
CA ALA A 614 -5.67 -1.03 22.47
C ALA A 614 -4.93 0.31 22.25
N THR A 615 -5.52 1.41 22.70
CA THR A 615 -4.93 2.76 22.68
C THR A 615 -3.59 2.81 23.39
N ILE A 616 -3.57 2.42 24.67
CA ILE A 616 -2.34 2.44 25.48
C ILE A 616 -1.31 1.49 24.87
N PHE A 617 -1.74 0.30 24.44
CA PHE A 617 -0.88 -0.67 23.80
C PHE A 617 -0.20 -0.12 22.53
N LEU A 618 -0.97 0.50 21.62
CA LEU A 618 -0.44 1.09 20.39
C LEU A 618 0.49 2.27 20.66
N GLN A 619 0.15 3.14 21.61
CA GLN A 619 1.02 4.27 21.99
C GLN A 619 2.38 3.79 22.50
N GLN A 620 2.37 2.72 23.31
CA GLN A 620 3.56 2.10 23.87
C GLN A 620 4.40 1.40 22.80
N LEU A 621 3.76 0.60 21.95
CA LEU A 621 4.41 -0.08 20.82
C LEU A 621 5.02 0.93 19.84
N GLY A 622 4.28 1.97 19.50
CA GLY A 622 4.65 3.04 18.58
C GLY A 622 5.94 3.80 18.92
N ARG A 623 6.42 3.69 20.17
CA ARG A 623 7.73 4.24 20.57
C ARG A 623 8.89 3.43 19.99
N GLY A 624 8.75 2.11 19.94
CA GLY A 624 9.75 1.22 19.37
C GLY A 624 9.69 1.12 17.84
N LEU A 625 8.62 1.59 17.21
CA LEU A 625 8.40 1.43 15.77
C LEU A 625 9.02 2.52 14.89
N ARG A 626 9.70 3.53 15.47
CA ARG A 626 10.40 4.55 14.69
C ARG A 626 11.61 3.97 13.97
N LEU A 627 11.95 4.43 12.77
CA LEU A 627 13.15 3.98 12.06
C LEU A 627 14.43 4.52 12.73
N ALA A 628 15.48 3.70 12.79
CA ALA A 628 16.82 4.07 13.24
C ALA A 628 17.89 3.28 12.47
N ASP A 629 19.05 3.89 12.21
CA ASP A 629 20.06 3.33 11.30
C ASP A 629 20.63 1.99 11.80
N ASP A 630 20.75 1.81 13.12
CA ASP A 630 21.26 0.60 13.78
C ASP A 630 20.16 -0.36 14.27
N LYS A 631 18.90 -0.17 13.83
CA LYS A 631 17.77 -1.00 14.25
C LYS A 631 17.14 -1.75 13.06
N PRO A 632 17.32 -3.07 12.96
CA PRO A 632 16.72 -3.86 11.89
C PRO A 632 15.21 -4.06 12.10
N CYS A 633 14.77 -4.29 13.34
CA CYS A 633 13.37 -4.45 13.72
C CYS A 633 13.18 -4.14 15.21
N LEU A 634 11.94 -3.96 15.63
CA LEU A 634 11.55 -3.88 17.03
C LEU A 634 11.24 -5.27 17.58
N THR A 635 11.92 -5.70 18.64
CA THR A 635 11.54 -6.91 19.39
C THR A 635 10.52 -6.57 20.47
N VAL A 636 9.37 -7.24 20.47
CA VAL A 636 8.29 -7.04 21.44
C VAL A 636 8.06 -8.33 22.21
N LEU A 637 8.21 -8.27 23.53
CA LEU A 637 7.92 -9.39 24.43
C LEU A 637 6.68 -9.06 25.25
N ASP A 638 5.59 -9.77 24.98
CA ASP A 638 4.32 -9.64 25.72
C ASP A 638 4.08 -10.84 26.61
N PHE A 639 4.12 -10.61 27.92
CA PHE A 639 3.95 -11.67 28.92
C PHE A 639 2.46 -11.80 29.29
N VAL A 640 1.85 -12.88 28.81
CA VAL A 640 0.41 -13.12 28.88
C VAL A 640 0.11 -14.22 29.89
N GLY A 641 -0.61 -13.85 30.95
CA GLY A 641 -1.20 -14.80 31.91
C GLY A 641 -2.63 -15.19 31.56
N HIS A 642 -3.26 -15.99 32.42
CA HIS A 642 -4.69 -16.33 32.32
C HIS A 642 -5.54 -15.11 32.64
N GLN A 643 -6.01 -14.43 31.60
CA GLN A 643 -6.77 -13.19 31.76
C GLN A 643 -8.18 -13.44 32.30
N HIS A 644 -8.74 -12.40 32.89
CA HIS A 644 -10.14 -12.31 33.30
C HIS A 644 -11.05 -12.45 32.08
N LYS A 645 -12.23 -13.07 32.23
CA LYS A 645 -13.15 -13.38 31.12
C LYS A 645 -13.60 -12.16 30.30
N GLN A 646 -13.53 -10.96 30.90
CA GLN A 646 -13.91 -9.70 30.25
C GLN A 646 -12.77 -9.02 29.47
N PHE A 647 -11.55 -9.55 29.53
CA PHE A 647 -10.40 -9.01 28.78
C PHE A 647 -10.60 -9.24 27.27
N ARG A 648 -10.31 -8.23 26.43
CA ARG A 648 -10.67 -8.24 25.00
C ARG A 648 -9.43 -8.30 24.09
N PHE A 649 -8.95 -9.51 23.80
CA PHE A 649 -7.80 -9.70 22.91
C PHE A 649 -8.06 -9.26 21.46
N ASP A 650 -9.31 -9.40 21.00
CA ASP A 650 -9.70 -9.03 19.63
C ASP A 650 -9.43 -7.54 19.34
N ARG A 651 -9.52 -6.66 20.33
CA ARG A 651 -9.24 -5.22 20.13
C ARG A 651 -7.75 -4.99 19.85
N LYS A 652 -6.90 -5.63 20.65
CA LYS A 652 -5.43 -5.53 20.54
C LYS A 652 -4.92 -6.08 19.21
N TYR A 653 -5.33 -7.30 18.83
CA TYR A 653 -4.80 -7.92 17.62
C TYR A 653 -5.38 -7.32 16.34
N ARG A 654 -6.65 -6.88 16.32
CA ARG A 654 -7.18 -6.13 15.17
C ARG A 654 -6.44 -4.82 14.95
N ALA A 655 -6.07 -4.13 16.03
CA ALA A 655 -5.25 -2.93 15.95
C ALA A 655 -3.83 -3.18 15.37
N LEU A 656 -3.29 -4.40 15.56
CA LEU A 656 -1.99 -4.80 15.01
C LEU A 656 -2.07 -5.26 13.56
N THR A 657 -3.08 -6.05 13.21
CA THR A 657 -3.16 -6.76 11.92
C THR A 657 -4.04 -6.05 10.89
N GLY A 658 -4.83 -5.05 11.30
CA GLY A 658 -5.86 -4.47 10.44
C GLY A 658 -7.00 -5.43 10.08
N ALA A 659 -7.00 -6.67 10.61
CA ALA A 659 -7.98 -7.68 10.25
C ALA A 659 -9.40 -7.26 10.66
N SER A 660 -10.36 -7.61 9.81
CA SER A 660 -11.77 -7.43 10.12
C SER A 660 -12.17 -8.19 11.37
N ARG A 661 -13.33 -7.82 11.93
CA ARG A 661 -13.88 -8.49 13.10
C ARG A 661 -13.96 -10.01 12.88
N THR A 662 -14.43 -10.48 11.74
CA THR A 662 -14.52 -11.92 11.45
C THR A 662 -13.17 -12.56 11.06
N GLY A 663 -12.29 -11.82 10.39
CA GLY A 663 -11.00 -12.32 9.90
C GLY A 663 -9.99 -12.64 10.99
N ILE A 664 -10.02 -11.93 12.13
CA ILE A 664 -9.00 -12.09 13.17
C ILE A 664 -8.96 -13.50 13.79
N ALA A 665 -10.08 -14.22 13.80
CA ALA A 665 -10.08 -15.61 14.27
C ALA A 665 -9.27 -16.54 13.36
N ARG A 666 -9.33 -16.33 12.04
CA ARG A 666 -8.54 -17.08 11.05
C ARG A 666 -7.07 -16.74 11.19
N GLU A 667 -6.74 -15.44 11.27
CA GLU A 667 -5.37 -14.96 11.48
C GLU A 667 -4.70 -15.62 12.69
N VAL A 668 -5.38 -15.65 13.85
CA VAL A 668 -4.81 -16.26 15.06
C VAL A 668 -4.62 -17.78 14.90
N ASP A 669 -5.55 -18.47 14.24
CA ASP A 669 -5.50 -19.93 14.05
C ASP A 669 -4.34 -20.33 13.12
N GLU A 670 -4.22 -19.65 11.98
CA GLU A 670 -3.20 -19.87 10.96
C GLU A 670 -1.81 -19.30 11.32
N GLY A 671 -1.72 -18.50 12.38
CA GLY A 671 -0.46 -17.92 12.86
C GLY A 671 -0.04 -16.65 12.09
N PHE A 672 -1.01 -15.83 11.71
CA PHE A 672 -0.86 -14.51 11.08
C PHE A 672 -0.10 -14.55 9.73
N PRO A 673 -0.62 -15.27 8.71
CA PRO A 673 0.09 -15.47 7.44
C PRO A 673 0.17 -14.20 6.58
N THR A 674 -0.67 -13.20 6.81
CA THR A 674 -0.78 -12.04 5.92
C THR A 674 0.02 -10.81 6.38
N LEU A 675 0.79 -10.89 7.48
CA LEU A 675 1.53 -9.75 8.08
C LEU A 675 2.41 -8.98 7.06
N PRO A 676 2.68 -7.67 7.30
CA PRO A 676 3.49 -6.88 6.38
C PRO A 676 4.93 -7.38 6.38
N ALA A 677 5.65 -7.12 5.30
CA ALA A 677 7.02 -7.62 5.11
C ALA A 677 7.93 -7.31 6.31
N GLY A 678 8.60 -8.35 6.81
CA GLY A 678 9.52 -8.25 7.96
C GLY A 678 8.84 -8.27 9.34
N CYS A 679 7.51 -8.21 9.42
CA CYS A 679 6.79 -8.34 10.69
C CYS A 679 6.47 -9.80 11.01
N VAL A 680 6.50 -10.15 12.30
CA VAL A 680 6.16 -11.49 12.80
C VAL A 680 5.32 -11.37 14.07
N ILE A 681 4.27 -12.17 14.19
CA ILE A 681 3.56 -12.43 15.45
C ILE A 681 3.66 -13.92 15.76
N ASP A 682 4.39 -14.25 16.82
CA ASP A 682 4.60 -15.61 17.31
C ASP A 682 3.98 -15.72 18.71
N LEU A 683 2.91 -16.50 18.82
CA LEU A 683 2.23 -16.76 20.09
C LEU A 683 2.56 -18.18 20.54
N ASP A 684 3.00 -18.32 21.79
CA ASP A 684 3.11 -19.61 22.46
C ASP A 684 1.80 -20.39 22.32
N ARG A 685 1.88 -21.73 22.26
CA ARG A 685 0.73 -22.61 22.04
C ARG A 685 -0.45 -22.33 22.98
N ASP A 686 -0.16 -22.10 24.26
CA ASP A 686 -1.17 -21.83 25.27
C ASP A 686 -1.78 -20.43 25.11
N VAL A 687 -0.95 -19.42 24.77
CA VAL A 687 -1.42 -18.06 24.47
C VAL A 687 -2.32 -18.06 23.23
N ARG A 688 -1.91 -18.73 22.15
CA ARG A 688 -2.71 -18.83 20.91
C ARG A 688 -4.10 -19.38 21.20
N ARG A 689 -4.19 -20.47 21.97
CA ARG A 689 -5.46 -21.08 22.35
C ARG A 689 -6.33 -20.11 23.17
N LEU A 690 -5.75 -19.48 24.18
CA LEU A 690 -6.45 -18.53 25.05
C LEU A 690 -7.00 -17.33 24.27
N VAL A 691 -6.22 -16.80 23.32
CA VAL A 691 -6.64 -15.72 22.43
C VAL A 691 -7.75 -16.18 21.49
N LEU A 692 -7.62 -17.34 20.86
CA LEU A 692 -8.59 -17.85 19.89
C LEU A 692 -9.97 -18.11 20.51
N ASP A 693 -10.00 -18.70 21.71
CA ASP A 693 -11.24 -18.95 22.45
C ASP A 693 -11.95 -17.63 22.83
N ASN A 694 -11.20 -16.63 23.30
CA ASN A 694 -11.71 -15.30 23.61
C ASN A 694 -12.25 -14.57 22.36
N VAL A 695 -11.52 -14.63 21.25
CA VAL A 695 -11.91 -14.04 19.98
C VAL A 695 -13.19 -14.70 19.46
N ARG A 696 -13.26 -16.03 19.36
CA ARG A 696 -14.46 -16.74 18.86
C ARG A 696 -15.71 -16.41 19.67
N GLN A 697 -15.58 -16.32 21.00
CA GLN A 697 -16.68 -15.90 21.87
C GLN A 697 -17.13 -14.45 21.61
N ALA A 698 -16.20 -13.55 21.26
CA ALA A 698 -16.54 -12.17 20.91
C ALA A 698 -17.17 -12.01 19.52
N LEU A 699 -17.06 -12.99 18.62
CA LEU A 699 -17.48 -12.90 17.21
C LEU A 699 -18.84 -13.52 16.88
N SER A 700 -19.45 -14.28 17.79
CA SER A 700 -20.75 -14.90 17.55
C SER A 700 -21.91 -13.89 17.64
N LEU A 701 -22.18 -13.15 16.56
CA LEU A 701 -23.44 -12.42 16.36
C LEU A 701 -24.21 -13.06 15.20
N ASN A 702 -25.33 -13.72 15.49
CA ASN A 702 -26.22 -14.28 14.47
C ASN A 702 -27.31 -13.23 14.07
N TRP A 703 -27.98 -13.39 12.92
CA TRP A 703 -29.01 -12.43 12.45
C TRP A 703 -30.14 -12.19 13.47
N LYS A 704 -30.45 -13.20 14.29
CA LYS A 704 -31.44 -13.07 15.38
C LYS A 704 -30.91 -12.21 16.53
N ASP A 705 -29.60 -12.23 16.78
CA ASP A 705 -28.95 -11.37 17.76
C ASP A 705 -29.00 -9.91 17.28
N LEU A 706 -28.72 -9.62 16.02
CA LEU A 706 -28.86 -8.26 15.44
C LEU A 706 -30.30 -7.74 15.55
N ALA A 707 -31.28 -8.59 15.25
CA ALA A 707 -32.70 -8.22 15.38
C ALA A 707 -33.13 -8.08 16.86
N ARG A 708 -32.48 -8.78 17.79
CA ARG A 708 -32.70 -8.59 19.23
C ARG A 708 -32.06 -7.27 19.69
N GLU A 709 -30.85 -6.98 19.25
CA GLU A 709 -30.11 -5.76 19.58
C GLU A 709 -30.85 -4.52 19.07
N LEU A 710 -31.37 -4.53 17.84
CA LEU A 710 -32.24 -3.46 17.34
C LEU A 710 -33.50 -3.27 18.20
N ARG A 711 -34.12 -4.35 18.68
CA ARG A 711 -35.28 -4.25 19.60
C ARG A 711 -34.91 -3.65 20.95
N GLU A 712 -33.72 -3.95 21.46
CA GLU A 712 -33.22 -3.45 22.74
C GLU A 712 -32.83 -1.97 22.66
N LEU A 713 -32.22 -1.54 21.55
CA LEU A 713 -31.82 -0.15 21.30
C LEU A 713 -33.01 0.77 20.96
N GLY A 714 -34.14 0.19 20.54
CA GLY A 714 -35.33 0.93 20.11
C GLY A 714 -35.36 1.17 18.59
N ASP A 715 -36.44 1.75 18.10
CA ASP A 715 -36.64 2.00 16.66
C ASP A 715 -35.74 3.13 16.13
N LEU A 716 -34.45 2.83 15.98
CA LEU A 716 -33.42 3.73 15.48
C LEU A 716 -33.44 3.83 13.95
N ALA A 717 -32.94 4.94 13.42
CA ALA A 717 -32.63 5.05 11.99
C ALA A 717 -31.37 4.25 11.65
N LEU A 718 -31.21 3.86 10.38
CA LEU A 718 -30.05 3.08 9.91
C LEU A 718 -28.69 3.69 10.33
N PRO A 719 -28.41 5.00 10.15
CA PRO A 719 -27.13 5.57 10.56
C PRO A 719 -26.86 5.43 12.06
N GLN A 720 -27.89 5.65 12.89
CA GLN A 720 -27.80 5.55 14.35
C GLN A 720 -27.56 4.09 14.78
N PHE A 721 -28.23 3.14 14.13
CA PHE A 721 -28.02 1.72 14.43
C PHE A 721 -26.59 1.27 14.11
N LEU A 722 -26.02 1.69 12.97
CA LEU A 722 -24.63 1.36 12.61
C LEU A 722 -23.64 1.97 13.62
N GLU A 723 -23.89 3.21 14.05
CA GLU A 723 -23.06 3.90 15.04
C GLU A 723 -23.08 3.20 16.42
N GLU A 724 -24.27 2.86 16.92
CA GLU A 724 -24.44 2.23 18.25
C GLU A 724 -23.89 0.79 18.30
N THR A 725 -24.05 0.03 17.21
CA THR A 725 -23.58 -1.37 17.14
C THR A 725 -22.12 -1.50 16.71
N GLY A 726 -21.56 -0.47 16.07
CA GLY A 726 -20.25 -0.51 15.42
C GLY A 726 -20.19 -1.53 14.28
N LEU A 727 -21.31 -1.79 13.62
CA LEU A 727 -21.40 -2.64 12.43
C LEU A 727 -21.09 -1.83 11.18
N ASP A 728 -20.36 -2.44 10.26
CA ASP A 728 -20.15 -1.88 8.93
C ASP A 728 -21.39 -2.10 8.05
N LEU A 729 -21.60 -1.21 7.08
CA LEU A 729 -22.73 -1.28 6.18
C LEU A 729 -22.71 -2.59 5.37
N GLU A 730 -21.53 -3.01 4.95
CA GLU A 730 -21.29 -4.26 4.23
C GLU A 730 -21.74 -5.48 5.03
N ASP A 731 -21.54 -5.50 6.36
CA ASP A 731 -21.95 -6.61 7.22
C ASP A 731 -23.47 -6.79 7.23
N LEU A 732 -24.22 -5.67 7.25
CA LEU A 732 -25.69 -5.68 7.20
C LEU A 732 -26.21 -6.19 5.85
N TYR A 733 -25.58 -5.78 4.75
CA TYR A 733 -26.03 -6.10 3.38
C TYR A 733 -25.40 -7.37 2.79
N ARG A 734 -24.39 -7.98 3.43
CA ARG A 734 -23.73 -9.22 2.99
C ARG A 734 -24.72 -10.37 2.74
N ARG A 735 -25.76 -10.47 3.56
CA ARG A 735 -26.82 -11.51 3.42
C ARG A 735 -27.86 -11.17 2.34
N ARG A 736 -27.76 -9.99 1.72
CA ARG A 736 -28.63 -9.48 0.65
C ARG A 736 -30.09 -9.29 1.05
N GLU A 737 -30.35 -9.04 2.32
CA GLU A 737 -31.68 -8.79 2.87
C GLU A 737 -31.90 -7.30 3.23
N GLY A 738 -30.85 -6.63 3.72
CA GLY A 738 -30.81 -5.19 3.96
C GLY A 738 -31.43 -4.74 5.28
N TRP A 739 -31.46 -3.42 5.49
CA TRP A 739 -31.99 -2.76 6.67
C TRP A 739 -33.48 -3.01 6.89
N THR A 740 -34.30 -2.92 5.83
CA THR A 740 -35.74 -3.17 5.95
C THR A 740 -36.04 -4.60 6.40
N ALA A 741 -35.27 -5.59 5.93
CA ALA A 741 -35.44 -6.97 6.37
C ALA A 741 -35.03 -7.19 7.84
N LEU A 742 -33.99 -6.50 8.31
CA LEU A 742 -33.62 -6.52 9.72
C LEU A 742 -34.74 -5.93 10.59
N ARG A 743 -35.30 -4.78 10.20
CA ARG A 743 -36.45 -4.16 10.90
C ARG A 743 -37.66 -5.08 10.97
N ARG A 744 -37.98 -5.79 9.87
CA ARG A 744 -39.06 -6.79 9.86
C ARG A 744 -38.77 -7.95 10.81
N THR A 745 -37.54 -8.45 10.83
CA THR A 745 -37.12 -9.52 11.76
C THR A 745 -37.22 -9.06 13.22
N ALA A 746 -36.96 -7.78 13.47
CA ALA A 746 -37.12 -7.12 14.76
C ALA A 746 -38.59 -6.78 15.12
N GLY A 747 -39.54 -6.97 14.20
CA GLY A 747 -40.95 -6.62 14.40
C GLY A 747 -41.25 -5.12 14.37
N LEU A 748 -40.36 -4.31 13.80
CA LEU A 748 -40.46 -2.85 13.69
C LEU A 748 -40.95 -2.36 12.31
N GLU A 749 -41.25 -3.29 11.41
CA GLU A 749 -41.69 -3.00 10.05
C GLU A 749 -42.68 -4.08 9.58
N GLY A 750 -43.67 -3.68 8.78
CA GLY A 750 -44.70 -4.59 8.25
C GLY A 750 -44.19 -5.51 7.14
N GLU A 751 -45.00 -6.52 6.78
CA GLU A 751 -44.72 -7.38 5.63
C GLU A 751 -44.69 -6.60 4.30
N ALA A 752 -43.90 -7.08 3.35
CA ALA A 752 -43.82 -6.47 2.02
C ALA A 752 -45.12 -6.71 1.23
N SER A 753 -45.56 -5.70 0.48
CA SER A 753 -46.68 -5.82 -0.46
C SER A 753 -46.38 -6.81 -1.60
N ASP A 754 -45.13 -6.83 -2.09
CA ASP A 754 -44.62 -7.84 -3.04
C ASP A 754 -43.26 -8.40 -2.56
N PRO A 755 -43.22 -9.64 -2.04
CA PRO A 755 -41.99 -10.28 -1.56
C PRO A 755 -40.91 -10.54 -2.63
N ARG A 756 -41.27 -10.54 -3.92
CA ARG A 756 -40.32 -10.76 -5.02
C ARG A 756 -39.58 -9.48 -5.35
N ILE A 757 -40.32 -8.38 -5.51
CA ILE A 757 -39.74 -7.04 -5.73
C ILE A 757 -38.90 -6.64 -4.52
N ASP A 758 -39.41 -6.86 -3.31
CA ASP A 758 -38.71 -6.53 -2.07
C ASP A 758 -37.33 -7.20 -1.96
N ARG A 759 -37.24 -8.51 -2.26
CA ARG A 759 -35.95 -9.23 -2.29
C ARG A 759 -35.04 -8.76 -3.41
N GLN A 760 -35.60 -8.38 -4.56
CA GLN A 760 -34.82 -7.84 -5.67
C GLN A 760 -34.17 -6.51 -5.29
N LEU A 761 -34.94 -5.60 -4.67
CA LEU A 761 -34.46 -4.31 -4.19
C LEU A 761 -33.43 -4.46 -3.06
N GLY A 762 -33.68 -5.30 -2.06
CA GLY A 762 -32.70 -5.56 -0.99
C GLY A 762 -31.37 -6.09 -1.51
N ARG A 763 -31.40 -6.97 -2.52
CA ARG A 763 -30.20 -7.42 -3.24
C ARG A 763 -29.54 -6.31 -4.03
N ALA A 764 -30.31 -5.39 -4.60
CA ALA A 764 -29.79 -4.27 -5.39
C ALA A 764 -29.09 -3.24 -4.51
N PHE A 765 -29.66 -2.89 -3.36
CA PHE A 765 -29.05 -1.97 -2.40
C PHE A 765 -27.69 -2.47 -1.92
N GLY A 766 -27.54 -3.77 -1.66
CA GLY A 766 -26.24 -4.37 -1.36
C GLY A 766 -25.22 -4.27 -2.51
N ARG A 767 -25.66 -4.17 -3.77
CA ARG A 767 -24.79 -3.94 -4.94
C ARG A 767 -24.55 -2.46 -5.23
N MET A 768 -25.18 -1.55 -4.48
CA MET A 768 -25.09 -0.10 -4.65
C MET A 768 -24.19 0.56 -3.61
N LEU A 769 -23.61 -0.23 -2.70
CA LEU A 769 -22.76 0.28 -1.62
C LEU A 769 -21.50 0.99 -2.14
N HIS A 770 -21.13 0.77 -3.41
CA HIS A 770 -19.98 1.43 -4.03
C HIS A 770 -20.22 2.89 -4.43
N ILE A 771 -21.48 3.36 -4.49
CA ILE A 771 -21.79 4.69 -5.01
C ILE A 771 -21.18 5.76 -4.10
N ASP A 772 -20.20 6.50 -4.63
CA ASP A 772 -19.37 7.46 -3.89
C ASP A 772 -19.28 8.85 -4.55
N ASP A 773 -20.26 9.23 -5.40
CA ASP A 773 -20.39 10.59 -5.94
C ASP A 773 -21.70 11.27 -5.55
N VAL A 774 -21.60 12.58 -5.30
CA VAL A 774 -22.70 13.42 -4.80
C VAL A 774 -23.81 13.57 -5.81
N GLU A 775 -23.50 13.64 -7.11
CA GLU A 775 -24.49 13.86 -8.16
C GLU A 775 -25.48 12.69 -8.24
N ARG A 776 -25.00 11.45 -8.32
CA ARG A 776 -25.87 10.26 -8.35
C ARG A 776 -26.71 10.15 -7.09
N LEU A 777 -26.11 10.33 -5.91
CA LEU A 777 -26.85 10.23 -4.64
C LEU A 777 -27.91 11.33 -4.53
N SER A 778 -27.60 12.56 -4.93
CA SER A 778 -28.55 13.67 -4.91
C SER A 778 -29.68 13.47 -5.91
N TYR A 779 -29.37 12.98 -7.11
CA TYR A 779 -30.38 12.67 -8.12
C TYR A 779 -31.29 11.53 -7.68
N MET A 780 -30.75 10.49 -7.06
CA MET A 780 -31.53 9.40 -6.48
C MET A 780 -32.53 9.91 -5.44
N LEU A 781 -32.14 10.87 -4.59
CA LEU A 781 -33.05 11.51 -3.63
C LEU A 781 -34.15 12.31 -4.34
N LYS A 782 -33.82 13.08 -5.39
CA LYS A 782 -34.82 13.80 -6.20
C LYS A 782 -35.85 12.85 -6.80
N VAL A 783 -35.39 11.72 -7.35
CA VAL A 783 -36.26 10.69 -7.94
C VAL A 783 -37.20 10.09 -6.89
N LEU A 784 -36.72 9.83 -5.68
CA LEU A 784 -37.55 9.35 -4.57
C LEU A 784 -38.61 10.39 -4.13
N ASP A 785 -38.33 11.67 -4.31
CA ASP A 785 -39.26 12.78 -4.05
C ASP A 785 -40.18 13.06 -5.27
N GLY A 786 -40.13 12.23 -6.33
CA GLY A 786 -41.03 12.28 -7.49
C GLY A 786 -40.54 13.09 -8.68
N HIS A 787 -39.26 13.48 -8.71
CA HIS A 787 -38.65 14.21 -9.83
C HIS A 787 -38.52 13.33 -11.09
N LEU A 788 -38.85 13.91 -12.25
CA LEU A 788 -38.67 13.28 -13.57
C LEU A 788 -37.49 13.94 -14.31
N PRO A 789 -36.76 13.21 -15.16
CA PRO A 789 -35.57 13.75 -15.85
C PRO A 789 -35.92 14.86 -16.84
N GLU A 790 -35.36 16.06 -16.64
CA GLU A 790 -35.62 17.24 -17.48
C GLU A 790 -34.55 17.46 -18.56
N SER A 791 -33.33 16.95 -18.34
CA SER A 791 -32.18 17.15 -19.22
C SER A 791 -31.61 15.84 -19.77
N PRO A 792 -30.85 15.87 -20.88
CA PRO A 792 -30.13 14.69 -21.36
C PRO A 792 -29.22 14.07 -20.29
N ARG A 793 -28.55 14.89 -19.47
CA ARG A 793 -27.70 14.42 -18.36
C ARG A 793 -28.53 13.71 -17.28
N GLU A 794 -29.69 14.26 -16.91
CA GLU A 794 -30.59 13.61 -15.95
C GLU A 794 -31.16 12.29 -16.48
N ARG A 795 -31.43 12.18 -17.80
CA ARG A 795 -31.81 10.89 -18.41
C ARG A 795 -30.69 9.86 -18.31
N ARG A 796 -29.43 10.26 -18.44
CA ARG A 796 -28.27 9.38 -18.21
C ARG A 796 -28.18 8.95 -16.75
N LEU A 797 -28.37 9.86 -15.80
CA LEU A 797 -28.41 9.54 -14.36
C LEU A 797 -29.55 8.57 -14.03
N LEU A 798 -30.73 8.73 -14.63
CA LEU A 798 -31.84 7.78 -14.48
C LEU A 798 -31.47 6.40 -15.04
N ALA A 799 -30.83 6.34 -16.21
CA ALA A 799 -30.37 5.09 -16.80
C ALA A 799 -29.31 4.38 -15.93
N MET A 800 -28.42 5.12 -15.27
CA MET A 800 -27.48 4.58 -14.29
C MET A 800 -28.19 4.02 -13.05
N LEU A 801 -29.21 4.72 -12.55
CA LEU A 801 -30.01 4.23 -11.42
C LEU A 801 -30.76 2.93 -11.78
N ASP A 802 -31.33 2.83 -12.99
CA ASP A 802 -31.93 1.56 -13.47
C ASP A 802 -30.88 0.45 -13.62
N ALA A 803 -29.67 0.79 -14.10
CA ALA A 803 -28.55 -0.13 -14.19
C ALA A 803 -28.18 -0.74 -12.83
N ALA A 804 -28.15 0.08 -11.78
CA ALA A 804 -27.83 -0.36 -10.44
C ALA A 804 -28.95 -1.23 -9.81
N LEU A 805 -30.21 -0.80 -9.97
CA LEU A 805 -31.37 -1.44 -9.36
C LEU A 805 -31.80 -2.72 -10.07
N TRP A 806 -31.93 -2.67 -11.40
CA TRP A 806 -32.53 -3.72 -12.23
C TRP A 806 -31.59 -4.27 -13.31
N GLY A 807 -30.35 -3.79 -13.39
CA GLY A 807 -29.32 -4.31 -14.29
C GLY A 807 -29.27 -3.65 -15.66
N GLY A 808 -30.10 -2.64 -15.94
CA GLY A 808 -29.98 -1.82 -17.15
C GLY A 808 -30.55 -2.53 -18.37
N THR A 809 -31.80 -2.97 -18.27
CA THR A 809 -32.49 -3.72 -19.35
C THR A 809 -33.61 -2.94 -20.01
N ALA A 810 -34.01 -1.82 -19.41
CA ALA A 810 -35.19 -1.03 -19.77
C ALA A 810 -34.82 0.17 -20.66
N SER A 811 -35.82 0.66 -21.40
CA SER A 811 -35.83 1.98 -22.04
C SER A 811 -36.25 3.07 -21.03
N VAL A 812 -35.97 4.35 -21.32
CA VAL A 812 -36.26 5.47 -20.41
C VAL A 812 -37.74 5.51 -19.95
N ALA A 813 -38.69 5.26 -20.86
CA ALA A 813 -40.11 5.23 -20.51
C ALA A 813 -40.48 4.06 -19.57
N GLU A 814 -39.82 2.90 -19.73
CA GLU A 814 -40.00 1.76 -18.83
C GLU A 814 -39.34 2.00 -17.47
N MET A 815 -38.24 2.76 -17.41
CA MET A 815 -37.57 3.15 -16.17
C MET A 815 -38.50 3.99 -15.30
N GLU A 816 -39.17 5.01 -15.87
CA GLU A 816 -40.10 5.88 -15.14
C GLU A 816 -41.24 5.09 -14.47
N SER A 817 -41.77 4.07 -15.15
CA SER A 817 -42.79 3.19 -14.55
C SER A 817 -42.24 2.32 -13.42
N ARG A 818 -40.99 1.86 -13.52
CA ARG A 818 -40.34 1.05 -12.47
C ARG A 818 -40.04 1.84 -11.21
N LEU A 819 -39.84 3.16 -11.30
CA LEU A 819 -39.61 4.02 -10.14
C LEU A 819 -40.78 3.98 -9.14
N GLN A 820 -42.00 3.71 -9.59
CA GLN A 820 -43.16 3.51 -8.71
C GLN A 820 -42.98 2.32 -7.74
N GLN A 821 -42.04 1.42 -8.01
CA GLN A 821 -41.71 0.31 -7.13
C GLN A 821 -40.81 0.73 -5.94
N LEU A 822 -40.26 1.95 -5.95
CA LEU A 822 -39.36 2.49 -4.92
C LEU A 822 -40.10 3.25 -3.80
N HIS A 823 -41.39 2.99 -3.58
CA HIS A 823 -42.17 3.60 -2.51
C HIS A 823 -42.22 2.75 -1.23
N GLY A 824 -42.67 3.35 -0.11
CA GLY A 824 -42.81 2.67 1.17
C GLY A 824 -41.47 2.36 1.85
N ALA A 825 -41.39 1.21 2.54
CA ALA A 825 -40.25 0.85 3.38
C ALA A 825 -38.91 0.76 2.63
N ARG A 826 -38.90 0.27 1.38
CA ARG A 826 -37.68 0.20 0.55
C ARG A 826 -37.24 1.56 0.02
N GLY A 827 -38.19 2.47 -0.24
CA GLY A 827 -37.87 3.88 -0.56
C GLY A 827 -37.22 4.59 0.63
N ALA A 828 -37.76 4.39 1.82
CA ALA A 828 -37.19 4.92 3.06
C ALA A 828 -35.78 4.35 3.35
N GLU A 829 -35.59 3.04 3.12
CA GLU A 829 -34.27 2.42 3.20
C GLU A 829 -33.29 3.00 2.17
N LEU A 830 -33.70 3.18 0.92
CA LEU A 830 -32.83 3.78 -0.10
C LEU A 830 -32.44 5.22 0.23
N LYS A 831 -33.36 6.00 0.80
CA LYS A 831 -33.10 7.36 1.29
C LYS A 831 -32.10 7.37 2.45
N ALA A 832 -32.28 6.46 3.42
CA ALA A 832 -31.35 6.31 4.53
C ALA A 832 -29.97 5.84 4.05
N LEU A 833 -29.93 4.87 3.14
CA LEU A 833 -28.73 4.35 2.51
C LEU A 833 -27.99 5.45 1.75
N ALA A 834 -28.69 6.27 0.96
CA ALA A 834 -28.10 7.41 0.25
C ALA A 834 -27.40 8.38 1.21
N GLY A 835 -28.02 8.63 2.37
CA GLY A 835 -27.45 9.47 3.43
C GLY A 835 -26.17 8.87 4.01
N VAL A 836 -26.17 7.55 4.31
CA VAL A 836 -24.99 6.84 4.82
C VAL A 836 -23.87 6.84 3.77
N LEU A 837 -24.16 6.47 2.52
CA LEU A 837 -23.18 6.47 1.43
C LEU A 837 -22.59 7.85 1.18
N ARG A 838 -23.44 8.90 1.17
CA ARG A 838 -22.97 10.28 1.05
C ARG A 838 -22.02 10.62 2.18
N SER A 839 -22.31 10.22 3.42
CA SER A 839 -21.45 10.52 4.56
C SER A 839 -20.08 9.83 4.52
N GLY A 840 -19.94 8.74 3.75
CA GLY A 840 -18.69 7.98 3.57
C GLY A 840 -17.85 8.38 2.34
N ILE A 841 -18.25 9.42 1.60
CA ILE A 841 -17.44 9.95 0.49
C ILE A 841 -16.19 10.63 1.06
N HIS A 842 -15.02 10.06 0.79
CA HIS A 842 -13.73 10.49 1.33
C HIS A 842 -12.83 11.11 0.25
N ARG A 843 -13.34 11.31 -0.97
CA ARG A 843 -12.57 11.86 -2.10
C ARG A 843 -13.38 12.90 -2.86
N VAL A 844 -12.70 13.95 -3.32
CA VAL A 844 -13.26 14.90 -4.27
C VAL A 844 -13.18 14.28 -5.66
N ALA A 845 -14.33 13.94 -6.22
CA ALA A 845 -14.43 13.38 -7.56
C ALA A 845 -14.88 14.50 -8.52
N PRO A 846 -14.02 14.99 -9.43
CA PRO A 846 -14.41 16.05 -10.37
C PRO A 846 -15.26 15.47 -11.53
N PRO A 847 -16.27 16.21 -12.03
CA PRO A 847 -17.08 15.75 -13.15
C PRO A 847 -16.25 15.68 -14.45
N LEU A 848 -16.54 14.70 -15.29
CA LEU A 848 -15.88 14.51 -16.59
C LEU A 848 -16.20 15.66 -17.56
N ASP A 849 -17.49 15.83 -17.85
CA ASP A 849 -18.00 16.88 -18.72
C ASP A 849 -19.48 17.20 -18.38
N HIS A 850 -20.14 17.99 -19.22
CA HIS A 850 -21.52 18.46 -19.02
C HIS A 850 -22.60 17.43 -19.42
N LEU A 851 -22.29 16.42 -20.23
CA LEU A 851 -23.26 15.45 -20.75
C LEU A 851 -23.13 14.08 -20.07
N VAL A 852 -21.91 13.56 -19.92
CA VAL A 852 -21.61 12.25 -19.34
C VAL A 852 -21.50 12.39 -17.82
N PRO A 853 -22.42 11.81 -17.02
CA PRO A 853 -22.47 11.98 -15.57
C PRO A 853 -21.48 11.07 -14.82
N LEU A 854 -20.25 11.00 -15.30
CA LEU A 854 -19.15 10.32 -14.62
C LEU A 854 -18.27 11.34 -13.91
N HIS A 855 -17.79 10.99 -12.73
CA HIS A 855 -16.81 11.74 -11.98
C HIS A 855 -15.53 10.95 -11.89
N VAL A 856 -14.40 11.60 -12.16
CA VAL A 856 -13.09 10.98 -12.09
C VAL A 856 -12.82 10.56 -10.63
N HIS A 857 -12.32 9.35 -10.46
CA HIS A 857 -12.04 8.64 -9.21
C HIS A 857 -13.26 8.10 -8.44
N ALA A 858 -14.48 8.34 -8.91
CA ALA A 858 -15.69 7.68 -8.40
C ALA A 858 -15.83 6.24 -8.93
N ARG A 859 -16.65 5.45 -8.26
CA ARG A 859 -16.83 4.01 -8.50
C ARG A 859 -18.10 3.72 -9.30
N TYR A 860 -17.96 2.85 -10.30
CA TYR A 860 -19.03 2.46 -11.20
C TYR A 860 -18.96 0.96 -11.49
N THR A 861 -20.10 0.30 -11.52
CA THR A 861 -20.22 -0.98 -12.19
C THR A 861 -20.08 -0.77 -13.71
N LYS A 862 -19.77 -1.85 -14.43
CA LYS A 862 -19.72 -1.84 -15.89
C LYS A 862 -21.01 -1.30 -16.51
N ASN A 863 -22.16 -1.68 -15.96
CA ASN A 863 -23.46 -1.28 -16.52
C ASN A 863 -23.76 0.19 -16.28
N GLU A 864 -23.40 0.74 -15.12
CA GLU A 864 -23.54 2.17 -14.84
C GLU A 864 -22.65 3.01 -15.75
N ALA A 865 -21.39 2.62 -15.93
CA ALA A 865 -20.46 3.31 -16.81
C ALA A 865 -20.97 3.36 -18.27
N LEU A 866 -21.46 2.24 -18.79
CA LEU A 866 -22.04 2.16 -20.13
C LEU A 866 -23.32 3.00 -20.26
N ALA A 867 -24.19 2.98 -19.23
CA ALA A 867 -25.41 3.79 -19.21
C ALA A 867 -25.10 5.30 -19.21
N ALA A 868 -24.06 5.72 -18.50
CA ALA A 868 -23.59 7.12 -18.49
C ALA A 868 -23.19 7.61 -19.89
N PHE A 869 -22.64 6.72 -20.71
CA PHE A 869 -22.08 7.02 -22.02
C PHE A 869 -23.05 6.94 -23.20
N GLY A 870 -24.28 6.46 -23.04
CA GLY A 870 -25.01 6.14 -24.26
C GLY A 870 -25.85 4.91 -24.24
N VAL A 871 -25.27 3.86 -23.68
CA VAL A 871 -25.43 2.54 -24.26
C VAL A 871 -26.77 1.95 -23.84
N ASP A 872 -27.61 1.66 -24.83
CA ASP A 872 -28.85 0.95 -24.60
C ASP A 872 -28.58 -0.49 -24.17
N LYS A 873 -29.25 -0.92 -23.10
CA LYS A 873 -29.19 -2.27 -22.53
C LYS A 873 -27.77 -2.77 -22.23
N PRO A 874 -27.02 -2.09 -21.35
CA PRO A 874 -25.60 -2.36 -21.11
C PRO A 874 -25.26 -3.77 -20.61
N ALA A 875 -26.22 -4.52 -20.06
CA ALA A 875 -26.01 -5.88 -19.54
C ALA A 875 -25.52 -6.92 -20.58
N HIS A 876 -25.64 -6.64 -21.88
CA HIS A 876 -25.31 -7.60 -22.94
C HIS A 876 -23.84 -7.60 -23.39
N MET A 877 -22.98 -6.74 -22.84
CA MET A 877 -21.56 -6.66 -23.25
C MET A 877 -20.67 -7.67 -22.51
N ARG A 878 -19.99 -8.54 -23.26
CA ARG A 878 -19.04 -9.54 -22.73
C ARG A 878 -17.57 -9.13 -22.77
N GLU A 879 -17.19 -8.20 -23.64
CA GLU A 879 -15.79 -7.81 -23.89
C GLU A 879 -15.24 -6.86 -22.82
N GLY A 880 -13.92 -6.71 -22.75
CA GLY A 880 -13.21 -5.81 -21.83
C GLY A 880 -13.02 -4.38 -22.36
N VAL A 881 -13.30 -4.14 -23.64
CA VAL A 881 -13.21 -2.81 -24.28
C VAL A 881 -14.50 -2.56 -25.07
N LYS A 882 -15.01 -1.32 -25.07
CA LYS A 882 -16.17 -0.92 -25.89
C LYS A 882 -15.96 0.42 -26.56
N TYR A 883 -16.07 0.43 -27.88
CA TYR A 883 -16.21 1.67 -28.64
C TYR A 883 -17.67 2.15 -28.61
N VAL A 884 -17.87 3.42 -28.26
CA VAL A 884 -19.14 4.15 -28.25
C VAL A 884 -19.07 5.20 -29.34
N GLU A 885 -19.66 4.89 -30.49
CA GLU A 885 -19.55 5.68 -31.72
C GLU A 885 -20.13 7.10 -31.58
N GLU A 886 -21.26 7.26 -30.90
CA GLU A 886 -21.91 8.57 -30.64
C GLU A 886 -20.95 9.56 -29.96
N HIS A 887 -20.11 9.07 -29.07
CA HIS A 887 -19.17 9.86 -28.29
C HIS A 887 -17.74 9.80 -28.82
N LYS A 888 -17.47 9.00 -29.86
CA LYS A 888 -16.11 8.64 -30.30
C LYS A 888 -15.22 8.27 -29.11
N ALA A 889 -15.73 7.41 -28.22
CA ALA A 889 -15.08 7.06 -26.97
C ALA A 889 -14.82 5.55 -26.88
N ASP A 890 -13.63 5.15 -26.44
CA ASP A 890 -13.29 3.77 -26.14
C ASP A 890 -13.21 3.57 -24.63
N LEU A 891 -14.07 2.71 -24.07
CA LEU A 891 -14.17 2.42 -22.64
C LEU A 891 -13.39 1.15 -22.32
N PHE A 892 -12.32 1.28 -21.52
CA PHE A 892 -11.45 0.18 -21.13
C PHE A 892 -11.81 -0.28 -19.72
N PHE A 893 -12.21 -1.55 -19.57
CA PHE A 893 -12.52 -2.18 -18.28
C PHE A 893 -11.39 -3.13 -17.89
N VAL A 894 -10.47 -2.65 -17.06
CA VAL A 894 -9.25 -3.36 -16.68
C VAL A 894 -9.37 -3.94 -15.27
N THR A 895 -9.04 -5.22 -15.14
CA THR A 895 -8.88 -5.90 -13.84
C THR A 895 -7.42 -6.30 -13.70
N ILE A 896 -6.76 -5.84 -12.64
CA ILE A 896 -5.33 -6.08 -12.39
C ILE A 896 -5.11 -7.56 -12.03
N ASP A 897 -5.80 -8.06 -11.02
CA ASP A 897 -5.70 -9.45 -10.57
C ASP A 897 -6.72 -10.34 -11.31
N LYS A 898 -6.21 -11.16 -12.25
CA LYS A 898 -7.04 -11.99 -13.14
C LYS A 898 -7.34 -13.40 -12.60
N SER A 899 -6.55 -13.92 -11.65
CA SER A 899 -6.71 -15.26 -11.04
C SER A 899 -7.65 -15.27 -9.82
N GLU A 900 -8.35 -16.38 -9.59
CA GLU A 900 -9.30 -16.53 -8.46
C GLU A 900 -8.64 -17.15 -7.21
N ASP A 901 -7.55 -17.91 -7.38
CA ASP A 901 -6.70 -18.45 -6.32
C ASP A 901 -5.33 -17.76 -6.39
N HIS A 902 -4.84 -17.22 -5.27
CA HIS A 902 -3.51 -16.61 -5.03
C HIS A 902 -2.51 -16.46 -6.21
N PHE A 903 -2.03 -15.22 -6.44
CA PHE A 903 -0.85 -14.84 -7.25
C PHE A 903 -0.54 -15.74 -8.47
N SER A 904 -1.08 -15.38 -9.64
CA SER A 904 -0.63 -15.93 -10.94
C SER A 904 0.54 -15.08 -11.49
N PRO A 905 1.79 -15.58 -11.51
CA PRO A 905 2.95 -14.81 -11.97
C PRO A 905 2.89 -14.49 -13.47
N THR A 906 2.12 -15.24 -14.24
CA THR A 906 2.07 -15.18 -15.71
C THR A 906 1.12 -14.12 -16.24
N THR A 907 0.22 -13.57 -15.42
CA THR A 907 -0.79 -12.59 -15.87
C THR A 907 -0.72 -11.23 -15.18
N LEU A 908 0.12 -11.10 -14.14
CA LEU A 908 0.13 -9.99 -13.18
C LEU A 908 0.64 -8.64 -13.73
N TYR A 909 1.35 -8.62 -14.86
CA TYR A 909 2.12 -7.45 -15.31
C TYR A 909 1.74 -6.89 -16.68
N HIS A 910 0.74 -7.47 -17.34
CA HIS A 910 0.31 -7.01 -18.67
C HIS A 910 -0.35 -5.63 -18.59
N ASP A 911 -1.24 -5.45 -17.61
CA ASP A 911 -1.97 -4.20 -17.35
C ASP A 911 -1.51 -3.62 -16.00
N ARG A 912 -0.86 -2.46 -16.00
CA ARG A 912 -0.28 -1.87 -14.78
C ARG A 912 -0.15 -0.34 -14.84
N ALA A 913 -0.17 0.30 -13.68
CA ALA A 913 0.25 1.70 -13.55
C ALA A 913 1.79 1.79 -13.49
N VAL A 914 2.38 2.60 -14.35
CA VAL A 914 3.83 2.88 -14.39
C VAL A 914 4.15 4.08 -13.48
N THR A 915 3.32 5.11 -13.54
CA THR A 915 3.32 6.24 -12.59
C THR A 915 1.88 6.60 -12.23
N GLU A 916 1.67 7.58 -11.35
CA GLU A 916 0.34 8.13 -11.09
C GLU A 916 -0.35 8.60 -12.39
N GLU A 917 0.39 9.00 -13.42
CA GLU A 917 -0.14 9.54 -14.68
C GLU A 917 0.07 8.62 -15.89
N LEU A 918 0.85 7.54 -15.77
CA LEU A 918 1.15 6.65 -16.89
C LEU A 918 0.60 5.24 -16.64
N PHE A 919 -0.15 4.73 -17.61
CA PHE A 919 -0.76 3.41 -17.54
C PHE A 919 -0.34 2.55 -18.73
N GLN A 920 0.13 1.34 -18.46
CA GLN A 920 0.43 0.31 -19.45
C GLN A 920 -0.78 -0.60 -19.62
N TRP A 921 -1.21 -0.80 -20.87
CA TRP A 921 -2.30 -1.70 -21.22
C TRP A 921 -1.88 -2.60 -22.36
N GLU A 922 -2.18 -3.89 -22.25
CA GLU A 922 -1.89 -4.88 -23.29
C GLU A 922 -3.17 -5.24 -24.07
N SER A 923 -3.07 -5.22 -25.39
CA SER A 923 -4.21 -5.52 -26.26
C SER A 923 -4.61 -6.99 -26.22
N GLN A 924 -5.85 -7.28 -26.64
CA GLN A 924 -6.26 -8.66 -26.92
C GLN A 924 -5.38 -9.28 -28.02
N SER A 925 -5.18 -10.60 -27.95
CA SER A 925 -4.22 -11.35 -28.77
C SER A 925 -4.43 -11.28 -30.29
N GLY A 926 -5.57 -10.78 -30.78
CA GLY A 926 -5.85 -10.60 -32.21
C GLY A 926 -5.61 -9.19 -32.77
N LEU A 927 -5.28 -8.19 -31.93
CA LEU A 927 -5.11 -6.81 -32.38
C LEU A 927 -3.68 -6.58 -32.92
N ARG A 928 -3.58 -6.21 -34.20
CA ARG A 928 -2.31 -5.83 -34.87
C ARG A 928 -2.27 -4.34 -35.20
N SER A 929 -1.07 -3.78 -35.34
CA SER A 929 -0.86 -2.33 -35.57
C SER A 929 -1.58 -1.80 -36.82
N ASN A 930 -1.75 -2.65 -37.82
CA ASN A 930 -2.42 -2.33 -39.08
C ASN A 930 -3.96 -2.35 -39.03
N THR A 931 -4.58 -2.79 -37.93
CA THR A 931 -6.05 -2.88 -37.79
C THR A 931 -6.70 -1.50 -37.60
N ALA A 932 -7.97 -1.37 -37.99
CA ALA A 932 -8.71 -0.10 -37.83
C ALA A 932 -8.81 0.34 -36.36
N THR A 933 -8.93 -0.60 -35.42
CA THR A 933 -8.96 -0.32 -33.98
C THR A 933 -7.61 0.18 -33.46
N ALA A 934 -6.49 -0.46 -33.83
CA ALA A 934 -5.17 0.01 -33.41
C ALA A 934 -4.85 1.40 -33.99
N ARG A 935 -5.20 1.64 -35.27
CA ARG A 935 -5.03 2.97 -35.89
C ARG A 935 -5.83 4.04 -35.14
N ARG A 936 -7.08 3.76 -34.75
CA ARG A 936 -7.91 4.69 -33.97
C ARG A 936 -7.24 5.08 -32.64
N TYR A 937 -6.64 4.12 -31.95
CA TYR A 937 -5.90 4.35 -30.71
C TYR A 937 -4.65 5.22 -30.93
N ILE A 938 -3.89 4.95 -31.99
CA ILE A 938 -2.64 5.66 -32.29
C ILE A 938 -2.90 7.06 -32.85
N SER A 939 -3.93 7.24 -33.68
CA SER A 939 -4.27 8.54 -34.30
C SER A 939 -4.96 9.51 -33.36
N GLY A 940 -5.50 9.04 -32.24
CA GLY A 940 -6.27 9.86 -31.30
C GLY A 940 -7.65 10.24 -31.85
N GLU A 941 -8.20 9.46 -32.78
CA GLU A 941 -9.54 9.65 -33.34
C GLU A 941 -10.66 9.45 -32.32
N SER A 942 -10.39 8.70 -31.24
CA SER A 942 -11.30 8.52 -30.10
C SER A 942 -10.64 8.90 -28.77
N THR A 943 -11.45 9.32 -27.80
CA THR A 943 -11.00 9.46 -26.41
C THR A 943 -11.02 8.11 -25.72
N VAL A 944 -9.93 7.74 -25.05
CA VAL A 944 -9.84 6.46 -24.32
C VAL A 944 -10.12 6.72 -22.84
N HIS A 945 -11.01 5.94 -22.23
CA HIS A 945 -11.46 6.11 -20.85
C HIS A 945 -11.14 4.86 -20.02
N LEU A 946 -10.41 5.01 -18.93
CA LEU A 946 -9.98 3.89 -18.10
C LEU A 946 -10.91 3.66 -16.91
N MET A 947 -11.44 2.45 -16.82
CA MET A 947 -12.16 1.91 -15.67
C MET A 947 -11.29 0.78 -15.07
N ILE A 948 -10.79 0.97 -13.86
CA ILE A 948 -9.82 0.05 -13.23
C ILE A 948 -10.36 -0.55 -11.93
N ARG A 949 -10.08 -1.83 -11.70
CA ARG A 949 -10.32 -2.49 -10.40
C ARG A 949 -9.21 -3.48 -10.11
N GLN A 950 -9.05 -3.81 -8.82
CA GLN A 950 -8.07 -4.80 -8.37
C GLN A 950 -8.51 -6.22 -8.76
N THR A 951 -9.61 -6.74 -8.21
CA THR A 951 -9.99 -8.16 -8.36
C THR A 951 -11.35 -8.36 -9.06
N LYS A 952 -11.65 -9.62 -9.43
CA LYS A 952 -12.94 -10.00 -10.03
C LYS A 952 -14.06 -10.28 -9.01
N ARG A 953 -13.74 -10.62 -7.76
CA ARG A 953 -14.71 -10.98 -6.71
C ARG A 953 -14.32 -10.36 -5.38
N ASP A 954 -15.34 -9.91 -4.66
CA ASP A 954 -15.28 -9.48 -3.27
C ASP A 954 -15.88 -10.57 -2.36
N GLU A 955 -15.42 -10.68 -1.12
CA GLU A 955 -15.86 -11.69 -0.13
C GLU A 955 -17.34 -11.49 0.28
N GLY A 956 -18.27 -11.91 -0.58
CA GLY A 956 -19.70 -12.05 -0.30
C GLY A 956 -20.64 -11.07 -1.01
N LEU A 957 -20.16 -9.95 -1.55
CA LEU A 957 -21.00 -8.90 -2.17
C LEU A 957 -21.11 -8.97 -3.70
N GLY A 958 -20.24 -9.73 -4.38
CA GLY A 958 -20.28 -9.91 -5.83
C GLY A 958 -18.99 -9.42 -6.50
N ALA A 959 -19.09 -8.96 -7.75
CA ALA A 959 -17.95 -8.40 -8.47
C ALA A 959 -17.69 -6.95 -8.00
N PRO A 960 -16.44 -6.59 -7.63
CA PRO A 960 -16.11 -5.23 -7.22
C PRO A 960 -16.40 -4.21 -8.32
N PRO A 961 -16.78 -2.97 -7.96
CA PRO A 961 -16.93 -1.85 -8.88
C PRO A 961 -15.57 -1.45 -9.48
N TYR A 962 -15.60 -0.77 -10.62
CA TYR A 962 -14.44 -0.11 -11.21
C TYR A 962 -14.34 1.32 -10.69
N ILE A 963 -13.12 1.80 -10.46
CA ILE A 963 -12.83 3.22 -10.30
C ILE A 963 -12.62 3.81 -11.68
N TYR A 964 -13.29 4.92 -11.98
CA TYR A 964 -13.06 5.65 -13.21
C TYR A 964 -11.80 6.50 -13.09
N ALA A 965 -10.70 6.10 -13.72
CA ALA A 965 -9.42 6.81 -13.66
C ALA A 965 -9.37 8.07 -14.54
N GLY A 966 -10.36 8.27 -15.41
CA GLY A 966 -10.44 9.42 -16.31
C GLY A 966 -10.05 9.10 -17.76
N PRO A 967 -10.02 10.13 -18.62
CA PRO A 967 -9.55 10.00 -19.99
C PRO A 967 -8.02 9.86 -20.06
N MET A 968 -7.58 9.20 -21.13
CA MET A 968 -6.20 8.87 -21.42
C MET A 968 -5.79 9.28 -22.83
N ARG A 969 -4.51 9.64 -22.99
CA ARG A 969 -3.89 10.01 -24.27
C ARG A 969 -2.77 9.06 -24.63
N TYR A 970 -2.68 8.69 -25.90
CA TYR A 970 -1.64 7.80 -26.40
C TYR A 970 -0.25 8.44 -26.22
N VAL A 971 0.73 7.65 -25.75
CA VAL A 971 2.14 8.07 -25.61
C VAL A 971 3.04 7.26 -26.55
N ARG A 972 3.04 5.93 -26.42
CA ARG A 972 3.83 5.01 -27.24
C ARG A 972 3.23 3.61 -27.22
N HIS A 973 3.67 2.74 -28.13
CA HIS A 973 3.42 1.30 -28.07
C HIS A 973 4.66 0.50 -28.45
N GLU A 974 4.69 -0.76 -28.01
CA GLU A 974 5.72 -1.76 -28.31
C GLU A 974 5.03 -3.08 -28.67
N ASN A 975 5.73 -3.96 -29.38
CA ASN A 975 5.23 -5.24 -29.92
C ASN A 975 4.13 -5.12 -31.00
N GLU A 976 3.96 -6.19 -31.79
CA GLU A 976 2.95 -6.28 -32.85
C GLU A 976 1.76 -7.17 -32.48
N GLN A 977 1.96 -8.21 -31.66
CA GLN A 977 0.90 -9.12 -31.24
C GLN A 977 1.31 -9.87 -29.94
N PRO A 978 0.68 -9.61 -28.78
CA PRO A 978 -0.21 -8.48 -28.49
C PRO A 978 0.55 -7.14 -28.44
N ILE A 979 -0.14 -6.04 -28.73
CA ILE A 979 0.43 -4.69 -28.66
C ILE A 979 0.38 -4.18 -27.22
N ARG A 980 1.50 -3.69 -26.71
CA ARG A 980 1.62 -3.06 -25.40
C ARG A 980 1.60 -1.55 -25.56
N PHE A 981 0.53 -0.91 -25.10
CA PHE A 981 0.36 0.55 -25.15
C PHE A 981 0.76 1.20 -23.83
N VAL A 982 1.38 2.37 -23.91
CA VAL A 982 1.55 3.29 -22.78
C VAL A 982 0.68 4.52 -23.01
N TRP A 983 -0.17 4.78 -22.03
CA TRP A 983 -1.14 5.86 -22.00
C TRP A 983 -0.78 6.88 -20.92
N ARG A 984 -1.10 8.15 -21.15
CA ARG A 984 -1.05 9.20 -20.13
C ARG A 984 -2.46 9.57 -19.69
N LEU A 985 -2.75 9.45 -18.41
CA LEU A 985 -3.99 9.90 -17.79
C LEU A 985 -4.01 11.43 -17.69
N ASP A 986 -5.17 12.03 -17.93
CA ASP A 986 -5.36 13.47 -17.74
C ASP A 986 -5.45 13.85 -16.25
N HIS A 987 -5.74 12.88 -15.38
CA HIS A 987 -5.77 13.01 -13.93
C HIS A 987 -4.89 11.95 -13.28
N PRO A 988 -4.05 12.30 -12.29
CA PRO A 988 -3.23 11.33 -11.60
C PRO A 988 -4.09 10.35 -10.80
N LEU A 989 -3.75 9.07 -10.86
CA LEU A 989 -4.40 8.01 -10.08
C LEU A 989 -4.33 8.34 -8.58
N PRO A 990 -5.42 8.09 -7.82
CA PRO A 990 -5.39 8.17 -6.37
C PRO A 990 -4.31 7.24 -5.82
N PRO A 991 -3.57 7.61 -4.75
CA PRO A 991 -2.41 6.81 -4.34
C PRO A 991 -2.75 5.36 -3.95
N ALA A 992 -3.91 5.11 -3.33
CA ALA A 992 -4.41 3.76 -3.08
C ALA A 992 -4.65 2.94 -4.37
N VAL A 993 -5.11 3.58 -5.44
CA VAL A 993 -5.33 2.94 -6.74
C VAL A 993 -4.00 2.66 -7.44
N PHE A 994 -3.11 3.65 -7.43
CA PHE A 994 -1.75 3.48 -7.94
C PHE A 994 -1.02 2.33 -7.24
N HIS A 995 -1.18 2.19 -5.92
CA HIS A 995 -0.50 1.17 -5.14
C HIS A 995 -0.84 -0.26 -5.58
N TYR A 996 -2.13 -0.61 -5.71
CA TYR A 996 -2.51 -1.95 -6.18
C TYR A 996 -2.34 -2.13 -7.69
N ALA A 997 -2.33 -1.05 -8.48
CA ALA A 997 -2.18 -1.12 -9.93
C ALA A 997 -0.72 -1.13 -10.39
N LYS A 998 0.22 -0.72 -9.56
CA LYS A 998 1.66 -0.81 -9.79
C LYS A 998 2.09 -2.29 -9.81
N ALA A 999 3.17 -2.62 -10.50
CA ALA A 999 3.79 -3.94 -10.36
C ALA A 999 4.28 -4.10 -8.91
N THR A 1000 3.58 -4.91 -8.12
CA THR A 1000 4.01 -5.26 -6.76
C THR A 1000 5.27 -6.09 -6.87
N ALA A 1001 6.43 -5.42 -6.78
CA ALA A 1001 7.66 -6.08 -6.38
C ALA A 1001 7.42 -6.63 -4.97
N GLY A 1002 7.30 -7.96 -4.87
CA GLY A 1002 7.06 -8.67 -3.61
C GLY A 1002 8.18 -8.51 -2.59
#